data_AF-A0A924CE79-F1
#
_entry.id   AF-A0A924CE79-F1
#
_cell.length_a   1.000
_cell.length_b   1.000
_cell.length_c   1.000
_cell.angle_alpha   90.00
_cell.angle_beta   90.00
_cell.angle_gamma   90.00
#
_symmetry.space_group_name_H-M   'P 1'
#
loop_
_entity.id
_entity.type
_entity.pdbx_description
1 polymer ?
#
loop_
_entity_poly.entity_id
_entity_poly.type
_entity_poly.pdbx_seq_one_letter_code
_entity_poly.pdbx_strand_id
1 'polypeptide(L)'
;MRHLLKDIFYSFPIQLLILHFRKYQVLLIFWFMMVSTINSGFLKSFGADALFFVPEYLGNVNALSAATVGTAMGVFFMSWNITTFILHTRRFKFLATASTPFLKYCINNSLLPLLFLAFYLVKSIQFNINKELLTGVEETALILGFLGGFLSLIAFSFAFFFGADRTILRTITPVIANPGYFKTAFDPTKKQQADGFGMKVSYYVSGKFKLRKARPVSHYNQDFLDTIFKHHHFAAMTGVILAFIFLVVGGFFLDIKFFQVPAAASIIVFFALMVAVIGALTYFLQSWSLLFIIALVAILDILYQQEIIDPRNKAYGINYTNKNQRPQYSRQSLQQLCTPAIVAADKNNMLQVLNNWKGRQAIEKPVMIFLNVSGGGLRSATFVMNTLQQLDSITRGRLMRQTFLISGASGGMLSAAYYRELYRNKKTTAAVNLHQSAYTDNITQDLLNPVFSSMISRDIFSPAQKFSVGPYRYIKDRGYAFEEKLNENSGSIMNTQMSDYIADEKAAVIPMMIFNSVVTSDGRKMMIGTQPLSFMMKPVAFQKDSSVSPDAIDFAALFAKQDPMNLRMLTALRMNATFPYVLPNVWLPSKPVIDVMDAGLRDNFGQETTIRFIDNFKDWIAKNTSDVIILQIRDREQDNWKHPLETGTISDILVKPATMLQNNWFRLQDYFQNEAFSFLPNAASYKLHRLSFIYAPKFEEHGAALSFHLTAAEKKNVIASFTTVENQHVLTELIGLMK
;
A
#
# COMPACT_ATOMS: atom_id res chain seq x y z
N MET A 1 1.17 -36.55 39.64
CA MET A 1 0.75 -35.33 38.90
C MET A 1 1.59 -34.08 39.24
N ARG A 2 1.76 -33.71 40.52
CA ARG A 2 2.54 -32.53 40.94
C ARG A 2 4.00 -32.48 40.45
N HIS A 3 4.71 -33.61 40.47
CA HIS A 3 6.10 -33.70 39.98
C HIS A 3 6.20 -33.51 38.46
N LEU A 4 5.31 -34.14 37.69
CA LEU A 4 5.25 -34.00 36.24
C LEU A 4 4.97 -32.54 35.81
N LEU A 5 4.01 -31.87 36.46
CA LEU A 5 3.71 -30.46 36.20
C LEU A 5 4.89 -29.55 36.53
N LYS A 6 5.62 -29.85 37.61
CA LYS A 6 6.84 -29.13 37.99
C LYS A 6 7.93 -29.32 36.94
N ASP A 7 8.13 -30.53 36.44
CA ASP A 7 9.16 -30.83 35.42
C ASP A 7 8.82 -30.23 34.05
N ILE A 8 7.54 -30.17 33.69
CA ILE A 8 7.05 -29.45 32.50
C ILE A 8 7.28 -27.95 32.66
N PHE A 9 6.91 -27.37 33.80
CA PHE A 9 7.10 -25.94 34.05
C PHE A 9 8.57 -25.54 33.99
N TYR A 10 9.46 -26.30 34.63
CA TYR A 10 10.92 -26.07 34.59
C TYR A 10 11.61 -26.68 33.36
N SER A 11 10.85 -27.09 32.34
CA SER A 11 11.44 -27.49 31.06
C SER A 11 11.93 -26.27 30.29
N PHE A 12 13.01 -26.45 29.53
CA PHE A 12 13.63 -25.36 28.79
C PHE A 12 12.67 -24.66 27.80
N PRO A 13 11.81 -25.38 27.05
CA PRO A 13 10.85 -24.73 26.15
C PRO A 13 9.85 -23.83 26.87
N ILE A 14 9.31 -24.27 28.01
CA ILE A 14 8.33 -23.51 28.77
C ILE A 14 8.98 -22.29 29.44
N GLN A 15 10.18 -22.47 30.00
CA GLN A 15 10.93 -21.35 30.58
C GLN A 15 11.31 -20.29 29.53
N LEU A 16 11.66 -20.70 28.30
CA LEU A 16 11.90 -19.77 27.19
C LEU A 16 10.63 -19.02 26.79
N LEU A 17 9.49 -19.73 26.66
CA LEU A 17 8.22 -19.09 26.33
C LEU A 17 7.85 -18.03 27.36
N ILE A 18 7.89 -18.36 28.66
CA ILE A 18 7.60 -17.42 29.75
C ILE A 18 8.56 -16.23 29.71
N LEU A 19 9.83 -16.46 29.36
CA LEU A 19 10.84 -15.40 29.32
C LEU A 19 10.52 -14.32 28.28
N HIS A 20 10.01 -14.70 27.10
CA HIS A 20 9.62 -13.74 26.05
C HIS A 20 8.53 -12.77 26.50
N PHE A 21 7.60 -13.24 27.33
CA PHE A 21 6.55 -12.39 27.91
C PHE A 21 7.05 -11.57 29.11
N ARG A 22 8.17 -11.96 29.73
CA ARG A 22 8.74 -11.28 30.90
C ARG A 22 9.83 -10.26 30.56
N LYS A 23 10.54 -10.44 29.45
CA LYS A 23 11.70 -9.62 29.05
C LYS A 23 11.71 -9.39 27.54
N TYR A 24 12.09 -8.17 27.14
CA TYR A 24 12.16 -7.73 25.74
C TYR A 24 10.84 -7.93 24.97
N GLN A 25 9.71 -7.64 25.63
CA GLN A 25 8.35 -7.80 25.10
C GLN A 25 8.12 -7.04 23.78
N VAL A 26 8.90 -5.98 23.52
CA VAL A 26 8.89 -5.24 22.25
C VAL A 26 9.11 -6.16 21.04
N LEU A 27 9.89 -7.24 21.18
CA LEU A 27 10.11 -8.20 20.09
C LEU A 27 8.84 -9.01 19.74
N LEU A 28 7.88 -9.14 20.67
CA LEU A 28 6.60 -9.82 20.42
C LEU A 28 5.64 -9.01 19.55
N ILE A 29 5.86 -7.70 19.40
CA ILE A 29 5.03 -6.84 18.54
C ILE A 29 5.05 -7.36 17.10
N PHE A 30 6.20 -7.82 16.60
CA PHE A 30 6.30 -8.37 15.24
C PHE A 30 5.50 -9.66 15.05
N TRP A 31 5.51 -10.57 16.04
CA TRP A 31 4.66 -11.76 16.02
C TRP A 31 3.18 -11.39 16.06
N PHE A 32 2.81 -10.44 16.94
CA PHE A 32 1.44 -9.96 17.06
C PHE A 32 0.94 -9.34 15.75
N MET A 33 1.73 -8.47 15.12
CA MET A 33 1.38 -7.85 13.83
C MET A 33 1.18 -8.90 12.74
N MET A 34 2.07 -9.89 12.63
CA MET A 34 1.91 -10.97 11.64
C MET A 34 0.65 -11.80 11.92
N VAL A 35 0.45 -12.27 13.16
CA VAL A 35 -0.74 -13.06 13.54
C VAL A 35 -2.01 -12.26 13.27
N SER A 36 -2.05 -10.99 13.68
CA SER A 36 -3.20 -10.12 13.47
C SER A 36 -3.47 -9.87 11.98
N THR A 37 -2.44 -9.77 11.14
CA THR A 37 -2.61 -9.61 9.68
C THR A 37 -3.13 -10.89 9.04
N ILE A 38 -2.52 -12.03 9.34
CA ILE A 38 -2.91 -13.37 8.83
C ILE A 38 -4.32 -13.76 9.30
N ASN A 39 -4.75 -13.29 10.47
CA ASN A 39 -6.12 -13.51 10.98
C ASN A 39 -7.14 -12.49 10.44
N SER A 40 -6.76 -11.65 9.47
CA SER A 40 -7.59 -10.57 8.92
C SER A 40 -8.09 -9.59 10.00
N GLY A 41 -7.33 -9.39 11.08
CA GLY A 41 -7.63 -8.42 12.14
C GLY A 41 -6.95 -7.07 11.94
N PHE A 42 -5.78 -7.04 11.30
CA PHE A 42 -5.03 -5.82 10.99
C PHE A 42 -5.16 -5.46 9.51
N LEU A 43 -5.56 -4.21 9.21
CA LEU A 43 -5.69 -3.65 7.85
C LEU A 43 -6.49 -4.53 6.85
N LYS A 44 -7.49 -5.30 7.31
CA LYS A 44 -8.34 -6.16 6.47
C LYS A 44 -8.98 -5.40 5.32
N SER A 45 -9.52 -4.21 5.58
CA SER A 45 -10.18 -3.39 4.57
C SER A 45 -9.24 -2.98 3.42
N PHE A 46 -7.92 -3.07 3.63
CA PHE A 46 -6.88 -2.77 2.64
C PHE A 46 -6.29 -4.03 1.98
N GLY A 47 -6.78 -5.24 2.29
CA GLY A 47 -6.30 -6.50 1.69
C GLY A 47 -4.94 -6.97 2.22
N ALA A 48 -4.58 -6.61 3.46
CA ALA A 48 -3.27 -6.94 4.01
C ALA A 48 -3.04 -8.45 4.21
N ASP A 49 -4.09 -9.24 4.43
CA ASP A 49 -4.03 -10.70 4.50
C ASP A 49 -3.70 -11.34 3.14
N ALA A 50 -4.28 -10.82 2.06
CA ALA A 50 -4.02 -11.27 0.70
C ALA A 50 -2.53 -11.19 0.33
N LEU A 51 -1.83 -10.13 0.78
CA LEU A 51 -0.39 -9.97 0.56
C LEU A 51 0.44 -11.15 1.06
N PHE A 52 -0.01 -11.82 2.14
CA PHE A 52 0.67 -12.98 2.74
C PHE A 52 0.34 -14.30 2.06
N PHE A 53 -0.91 -14.50 1.63
CA PHE A 53 -1.36 -15.79 1.09
C PHE A 53 -1.21 -15.90 -0.42
N VAL A 54 -1.17 -14.77 -1.13
CA VAL A 54 -1.10 -14.68 -2.59
C VAL A 54 0.18 -13.95 -3.00
N PRO A 55 1.36 -14.54 -2.75
CA PRO A 55 2.60 -13.89 -3.09
C PRO A 55 2.79 -13.83 -4.60
N GLU A 56 2.65 -12.65 -5.20
CA GLU A 56 2.97 -12.46 -6.62
C GLU A 56 4.50 -12.35 -6.81
N TYR A 57 5.05 -13.17 -7.69
CA TYR A 57 6.44 -13.06 -8.16
C TYR A 57 6.48 -13.22 -9.68
N LEU A 58 7.13 -12.27 -10.37
CA LEU A 58 7.17 -12.23 -11.84
C LEU A 58 5.77 -12.31 -12.49
N GLY A 59 4.78 -11.64 -11.89
CA GLY A 59 3.41 -11.61 -12.39
C GLY A 59 2.59 -12.88 -12.13
N ASN A 60 3.12 -13.85 -11.39
CA ASN A 60 2.48 -15.14 -11.17
C ASN A 60 2.50 -15.55 -9.69
N VAL A 61 1.46 -16.28 -9.28
CA VAL A 61 1.37 -16.93 -7.96
C VAL A 61 1.60 -18.41 -8.18
N ASN A 62 2.76 -18.91 -7.77
CA ASN A 62 3.20 -20.29 -7.99
C ASN A 62 4.14 -20.79 -6.89
N ALA A 63 4.57 -22.05 -6.98
CA ALA A 63 5.46 -22.67 -6.00
C ALA A 63 6.77 -21.86 -5.77
N LEU A 64 7.32 -21.22 -6.81
CA LEU A 64 8.52 -20.39 -6.70
C LEU A 64 8.23 -19.13 -5.87
N SER A 65 7.12 -18.44 -6.17
CA SER A 65 6.69 -17.27 -5.39
C SER A 65 6.51 -17.62 -3.90
N ALA A 66 5.85 -18.75 -3.61
CA ALA A 66 5.66 -19.24 -2.25
C ALA A 66 6.99 -19.63 -1.59
N ALA A 67 7.94 -20.21 -2.34
CA ALA A 67 9.28 -20.54 -1.85
C ALA A 67 10.07 -19.28 -1.41
N THR A 68 9.90 -18.15 -2.08
CA THR A 68 10.53 -16.89 -1.64
C THR A 68 9.98 -16.42 -0.29
N VAL A 69 8.66 -16.54 -0.07
CA VAL A 69 8.03 -16.23 1.23
C VAL A 69 8.48 -17.24 2.30
N GLY A 70 8.56 -18.53 1.95
CA GLY A 70 9.10 -19.57 2.82
C GLY A 70 10.53 -19.28 3.26
N THR A 71 11.37 -18.86 2.31
CA THR A 71 12.73 -18.39 2.59
C THR A 71 12.70 -17.20 3.54
N ALA A 72 11.91 -16.15 3.26
CA ALA A 72 11.77 -15.01 4.18
C ALA A 72 11.31 -15.42 5.58
N MET A 73 10.36 -16.36 5.69
CA MET A 73 9.91 -16.91 6.96
C MET A 73 11.04 -17.60 7.72
N GLY A 74 11.89 -18.36 7.02
CA GLY A 74 13.09 -18.94 7.60
C GLY A 74 14.06 -17.86 8.11
N VAL A 75 14.21 -16.73 7.40
CA VAL A 75 15.07 -15.61 7.83
C VAL A 75 14.54 -15.06 9.14
N PHE A 76 13.22 -14.83 9.23
CA PHE A 76 12.57 -14.35 10.44
C PHE A 76 12.75 -15.32 11.61
N PHE A 77 12.55 -16.63 11.39
CA PHE A 77 12.72 -17.65 12.42
C PHE A 77 14.16 -17.71 12.91
N MET A 78 15.13 -17.65 12.01
CA MET A 78 16.54 -17.65 12.39
C MET A 78 16.92 -16.35 13.09
N SER A 79 16.48 -15.19 12.61
CA SER A 79 16.71 -13.90 13.26
C SER A 79 16.15 -13.87 14.69
N TRP A 80 14.93 -14.36 14.89
CA TRP A 80 14.32 -14.52 16.21
C TRP A 80 15.18 -15.40 17.13
N ASN A 81 15.60 -16.57 16.64
CA ASN A 81 16.41 -17.49 17.42
C ASN A 81 17.79 -16.91 17.76
N ILE A 82 18.47 -16.29 16.79
CA ILE A 82 19.78 -15.67 16.96
C ILE A 82 19.70 -14.52 17.98
N THR A 83 18.74 -13.62 17.79
CA THR A 83 18.55 -12.45 18.65
C THR A 83 18.24 -12.86 20.08
N THR A 84 17.25 -13.74 20.26
CA THR A 84 16.87 -14.18 21.60
C THR A 84 17.95 -15.04 22.25
N PHE A 85 18.73 -15.80 21.47
CA PHE A 85 19.92 -16.49 21.96
C PHE A 85 20.93 -15.49 22.54
N ILE A 86 21.28 -14.41 21.81
CA ILE A 86 22.21 -13.37 22.32
C ILE A 86 21.69 -12.73 23.62
N LEU A 87 20.39 -12.41 23.66
CA LEU A 87 19.77 -11.69 24.77
C LEU A 87 19.53 -12.56 26.02
N HIS A 88 19.30 -13.86 25.85
CA HIS A 88 18.87 -14.74 26.94
C HIS A 88 19.89 -15.79 27.37
N THR A 89 20.89 -16.11 26.55
CA THR A 89 21.81 -17.23 26.84
C THR A 89 22.58 -17.05 28.15
N ARG A 90 22.90 -15.82 28.56
CA ARG A 90 23.49 -15.53 29.89
C ARG A 90 22.65 -16.05 31.07
N ARG A 91 21.34 -16.22 30.90
CA ARG A 91 20.40 -16.73 31.91
C ARG A 91 20.37 -18.26 31.97
N PHE A 92 20.86 -18.93 30.93
CA PHE A 92 20.79 -20.38 30.73
C PHE A 92 22.19 -20.99 30.65
N LYS A 93 22.96 -20.85 31.74
CA LYS A 93 24.37 -21.25 31.80
C LYS A 93 24.65 -22.71 31.42
N PHE A 94 23.67 -23.62 31.58
CA PHE A 94 23.85 -25.04 31.23
C PHE A 94 24.18 -25.24 29.74
N LEU A 95 23.77 -24.31 28.86
CA LEU A 95 24.06 -24.35 27.43
C LEU A 95 25.55 -24.27 27.12
N ALA A 96 26.36 -23.60 27.95
CA ALA A 96 27.80 -23.49 27.74
C ALA A 96 28.53 -24.85 27.76
N THR A 97 27.94 -25.84 28.42
CA THR A 97 28.50 -27.20 28.51
C THR A 97 27.86 -28.19 27.54
N ALA A 98 26.90 -27.74 26.74
CA ALA A 98 26.24 -28.57 25.75
C ALA A 98 27.01 -28.50 24.43
N SER A 99 27.20 -29.64 23.75
CA SER A 99 27.59 -29.62 22.33
C SER A 99 26.54 -28.84 21.53
N THR A 100 26.87 -28.21 20.41
CA THR A 100 25.89 -27.50 19.54
C THR A 100 24.84 -26.67 20.31
N PRO A 101 25.26 -25.69 21.13
CA PRO A 101 24.38 -24.97 22.05
C PRO A 101 23.27 -24.21 21.33
N PHE A 102 23.60 -23.61 20.17
CA PHE A 102 22.63 -22.87 19.36
C PHE A 102 21.51 -23.77 18.81
N LEU A 103 21.84 -24.95 18.25
CA LEU A 103 20.82 -25.91 17.79
C LEU A 103 19.88 -26.32 18.91
N LYS A 104 20.42 -26.62 20.10
CA LYS A 104 19.61 -26.98 21.27
C LYS A 104 18.72 -25.81 21.70
N TYR A 105 19.22 -24.59 21.65
CA TYR A 105 18.41 -23.40 21.89
C TYR A 105 17.25 -23.31 20.89
N CYS A 106 17.52 -23.38 19.58
CA CYS A 106 16.48 -23.29 18.54
C CYS A 106 15.38 -24.34 18.71
N ILE A 107 15.74 -25.60 18.98
CA ILE A 107 14.76 -26.68 19.20
C ILE A 107 13.85 -26.36 20.39
N ASN A 108 14.41 -25.86 21.50
CA ASN A 108 13.62 -25.56 22.69
C ASN A 108 12.88 -24.22 22.57
N ASN A 109 13.36 -23.29 21.72
CA ASN A 109 12.72 -22.02 21.42
C ASN A 109 11.73 -22.11 20.23
N SER A 110 11.38 -23.31 19.78
CA SER A 110 10.56 -23.55 18.59
C SER A 110 9.05 -23.45 18.83
N LEU A 111 8.59 -23.43 20.08
CA LEU A 111 7.16 -23.50 20.40
C LEU A 111 6.34 -22.35 19.77
N LEU A 112 6.74 -21.10 19.99
CA LEU A 112 6.07 -19.94 19.39
C LEU A 112 6.18 -19.94 17.84
N PRO A 113 7.38 -20.11 17.25
CA PRO A 113 7.52 -20.21 15.79
C PRO A 113 6.69 -21.34 15.15
N LEU A 114 6.67 -22.55 15.72
CA LEU A 114 5.93 -23.68 15.16
C LEU A 114 4.41 -23.51 15.26
N LEU A 115 3.92 -22.94 16.37
CA LEU A 115 2.49 -22.59 16.50
C LEU A 115 2.09 -21.57 15.43
N PHE A 116 2.92 -20.57 15.20
CA PHE A 116 2.70 -19.58 14.15
C PHE A 116 2.74 -20.21 12.75
N LEU A 117 3.70 -21.08 12.47
CA LEU A 117 3.81 -21.78 11.19
C LEU A 117 2.56 -22.62 10.88
N ALA A 118 2.08 -23.40 11.86
CA ALA A 118 0.85 -24.16 11.71
C ALA A 118 -0.36 -23.25 11.47
N PHE A 119 -0.46 -22.15 12.23
CA PHE A 119 -1.52 -21.16 12.06
C PHE A 119 -1.50 -20.53 10.66
N TYR A 120 -0.32 -20.14 10.16
CA TYR A 120 -0.15 -19.59 8.82
C TYR A 120 -0.62 -20.57 7.73
N LEU A 121 -0.21 -21.84 7.79
CA LEU A 121 -0.58 -22.83 6.79
C LEU A 121 -2.09 -23.11 6.78
N VAL A 122 -2.72 -23.22 7.96
CA VAL A 122 -4.17 -23.42 8.05
C VAL A 122 -4.93 -22.23 7.45
N LYS A 123 -4.48 -21.00 7.74
CA LYS A 123 -5.12 -19.78 7.20
C LYS A 123 -4.87 -19.63 5.70
N SER A 124 -3.70 -20.01 5.19
CA SER A 124 -3.37 -20.04 3.76
C SER A 124 -4.34 -20.93 3.00
N ILE A 125 -4.53 -22.18 3.46
CA ILE A 125 -5.45 -23.14 2.83
C ILE A 125 -6.88 -22.58 2.80
N GLN A 126 -7.34 -22.03 3.92
CA GLN A 126 -8.67 -21.43 4.02
C GLN A 126 -8.84 -20.23 3.06
N PHE A 127 -7.83 -19.38 2.93
CA PHE A 127 -7.87 -18.21 2.07
C PHE A 127 -7.85 -18.61 0.59
N ASN A 128 -6.89 -19.45 0.19
CA ASN A 128 -6.64 -19.76 -1.21
C ASN A 128 -7.76 -20.60 -1.84
N ILE A 129 -8.37 -21.52 -1.09
CA ILE A 129 -9.49 -22.32 -1.60
C ILE A 129 -10.78 -21.49 -1.67
N ASN A 130 -11.08 -20.68 -0.64
CA ASN A 130 -12.40 -20.03 -0.54
C ASN A 130 -12.45 -18.64 -1.18
N LYS A 131 -11.33 -17.92 -1.26
CA LYS A 131 -11.27 -16.55 -1.82
C LYS A 131 -10.58 -16.50 -3.17
N GLU A 132 -9.39 -17.10 -3.31
CA GLU A 132 -8.70 -17.17 -4.60
C GLU A 132 -9.23 -18.25 -5.53
N LEU A 133 -10.08 -19.15 -5.02
CA LEU A 133 -10.68 -20.24 -5.79
C LEU A 133 -9.62 -21.14 -6.46
N LEU A 134 -8.46 -21.28 -5.83
CA LEU A 134 -7.40 -22.19 -6.30
C LEU A 134 -7.85 -23.64 -6.14
N THR A 135 -7.41 -24.48 -7.08
CA THR A 135 -7.60 -25.93 -6.98
C THR A 135 -6.73 -26.50 -5.87
N GLY A 136 -7.13 -27.67 -5.31
CA GLY A 136 -6.33 -28.34 -4.28
C GLY A 136 -4.91 -28.71 -4.73
N VAL A 137 -4.71 -28.90 -6.04
CA VAL A 137 -3.38 -29.17 -6.63
C VAL A 137 -2.51 -27.91 -6.60
N GLU A 138 -3.06 -26.77 -7.02
CA GLU A 138 -2.36 -25.49 -6.98
C GLU A 138 -1.98 -25.10 -5.54
N GLU A 139 -2.90 -25.23 -4.59
CA GLU A 139 -2.61 -24.96 -3.18
C GLU A 139 -1.53 -25.91 -2.62
N THR A 140 -1.58 -27.19 -2.97
CA THR A 140 -0.54 -28.15 -2.56
C THR A 140 0.83 -27.73 -3.12
N ALA A 141 0.89 -27.28 -4.37
CA ALA A 141 2.13 -26.78 -4.97
C ALA A 141 2.66 -25.53 -4.25
N LEU A 142 1.79 -24.61 -3.85
CA LEU A 142 2.17 -23.43 -3.05
C LEU A 142 2.73 -23.82 -1.68
N ILE A 143 2.08 -24.74 -0.97
CA ILE A 143 2.55 -25.23 0.33
C ILE A 143 3.91 -25.92 0.20
N LEU A 144 4.09 -26.79 -0.80
CA LEU A 144 5.36 -27.47 -1.04
C LEU A 144 6.47 -26.48 -1.42
N GLY A 145 6.17 -25.47 -2.24
CA GLY A 145 7.08 -24.39 -2.55
C GLY A 145 7.51 -23.62 -1.29
N PHE A 146 6.55 -23.17 -0.48
CA PHE A 146 6.77 -22.49 0.78
C PHE A 146 7.64 -23.31 1.75
N LEU A 147 7.26 -24.57 2.00
CA LEU A 147 8.02 -25.45 2.89
C LEU A 147 9.42 -25.74 2.34
N GLY A 148 9.55 -25.89 1.02
CA GLY A 148 10.84 -26.04 0.35
C GLY A 148 11.77 -24.87 0.63
N GLY A 149 11.34 -23.65 0.34
CA GLY A 149 12.12 -22.44 0.62
C GLY A 149 12.46 -22.26 2.10
N PHE A 150 11.48 -22.50 2.99
CA PHE A 150 11.68 -22.46 4.43
C PHE A 150 12.76 -23.44 4.91
N LEU A 151 12.62 -24.72 4.54
CA LEU A 151 13.55 -25.77 4.96
C LEU A 151 14.95 -25.56 4.37
N SER A 152 15.04 -25.13 3.11
CA SER A 152 16.31 -24.80 2.46
C SER A 152 17.09 -23.73 3.24
N LEU A 153 16.42 -22.67 3.69
CA LEU A 153 17.08 -21.63 4.45
C LEU A 153 17.48 -22.08 5.87
N ILE A 154 16.61 -22.84 6.55
CA ILE A 154 16.94 -23.41 7.87
C ILE A 154 18.17 -24.33 7.75
N ALA A 155 18.23 -25.17 6.72
CA ALA A 155 19.36 -26.06 6.45
C ALA A 155 20.65 -25.28 6.18
N PHE A 156 20.60 -24.26 5.31
CA PHE A 156 21.73 -23.37 5.02
C PHE A 156 22.23 -22.66 6.29
N SER A 157 21.31 -22.14 7.11
CA SER A 157 21.65 -21.44 8.34
C SER A 157 22.36 -22.36 9.34
N PHE A 158 21.88 -23.59 9.54
CA PHE A 158 22.57 -24.54 10.41
C PHE A 158 23.91 -24.99 9.86
N ALA A 159 24.07 -25.14 8.54
CA ALA A 159 25.37 -25.42 7.94
C ALA A 159 26.40 -24.32 8.28
N PHE A 160 26.00 -23.05 8.19
CA PHE A 160 26.82 -21.90 8.60
C PHE A 160 27.17 -21.95 10.09
N PHE A 161 26.19 -22.11 10.98
CA PHE A 161 26.43 -22.14 12.43
C PHE A 161 27.23 -23.36 12.89
N PHE A 162 27.10 -24.52 12.25
CA PHE A 162 27.96 -25.67 12.56
C PHE A 162 29.40 -25.44 12.10
N GLY A 163 29.62 -24.72 11.01
CA GLY A 163 30.95 -24.25 10.61
C GLY A 163 31.56 -23.30 11.65
N ALA A 164 30.77 -22.35 12.16
CA ALA A 164 31.18 -21.46 13.23
C ALA A 164 31.50 -22.21 14.54
N ASP A 165 30.61 -23.13 14.96
CA ASP A 165 30.81 -23.97 16.15
C ASP A 165 32.11 -24.78 16.08
N ARG A 166 32.43 -25.37 14.91
CA ARG A 166 33.70 -26.10 14.70
C ARG A 166 34.91 -25.18 14.85
N THR A 167 34.82 -23.94 14.37
CA THR A 167 35.90 -22.95 14.45
C THR A 167 36.09 -22.48 15.91
N ILE A 168 35.00 -22.25 16.63
CA ILE A 168 34.98 -21.90 18.05
C ILE A 168 35.59 -23.04 18.88
N LEU A 169 35.17 -24.28 18.65
CA LEU A 169 35.72 -25.47 19.31
C LEU A 169 37.24 -25.60 19.06
N ARG A 170 37.71 -25.40 17.82
CA ARG A 170 39.15 -25.43 17.50
C ARG A 170 39.94 -24.33 18.22
N THR A 171 39.32 -23.19 18.52
CA THR A 171 39.97 -22.06 19.21
C THR A 171 39.97 -22.24 20.74
N ILE A 172 38.93 -22.86 21.29
CA ILE A 172 38.75 -23.05 22.74
C ILE A 172 39.43 -24.33 23.25
N THR A 173 39.45 -25.41 22.45
CA THR A 173 40.04 -26.71 22.85
C THR A 173 41.50 -26.59 23.31
N PRO A 174 42.39 -25.81 22.65
CA PRO A 174 43.77 -25.60 23.10
C PRO A 174 43.86 -24.83 24.42
N VAL A 175 42.93 -23.90 24.68
CA VAL A 175 42.86 -23.11 25.92
C VAL A 175 42.42 -23.98 27.11
N ILE A 176 41.50 -24.92 26.87
CA ILE A 176 41.06 -25.92 27.85
C ILE A 176 42.17 -26.96 28.12
N ALA A 177 42.92 -27.34 27.08
CA ALA A 177 43.99 -28.34 27.18
C ALA A 177 45.27 -27.82 27.85
N ASN A 178 45.37 -26.51 28.15
CA ASN A 178 46.55 -25.90 28.75
C ASN A 178 46.45 -25.87 30.30
N PRO A 179 47.25 -26.65 31.05
CA PRO A 179 47.03 -26.90 32.48
C PRO A 179 47.14 -25.65 33.39
N GLY A 180 47.90 -24.63 32.95
CA GLY A 180 48.10 -23.38 33.69
C GLY A 180 46.86 -22.48 33.75
N TYR A 181 46.08 -22.42 32.66
CA TYR A 181 44.86 -21.59 32.58
C TYR A 181 43.65 -22.27 33.23
N PHE A 182 43.59 -23.60 33.20
CA PHE A 182 42.51 -24.38 33.80
C PHE A 182 42.50 -24.26 35.33
N LYS A 183 43.67 -24.21 35.98
CA LYS A 183 43.79 -24.02 37.44
C LYS A 183 43.36 -22.62 37.93
N THR A 184 43.52 -21.58 37.10
CA THR A 184 43.00 -20.23 37.40
C THR A 184 41.50 -20.08 37.11
N ALA A 185 40.94 -20.90 36.21
CA ALA A 185 39.50 -20.93 35.89
C ALA A 185 38.69 -21.91 36.76
N PHE A 186 39.36 -22.70 37.61
CA PHE A 186 38.77 -23.73 38.45
C PHE A 186 39.27 -23.57 39.90
N ASP A 187 38.45 -22.94 40.74
CA ASP A 187 38.70 -22.83 42.18
C ASP A 187 37.57 -23.54 42.96
N PRO A 188 37.82 -24.73 43.52
CA PRO A 188 36.82 -25.48 44.29
C PRO A 188 36.52 -24.87 45.68
N THR A 189 37.24 -23.83 46.11
CA THR A 189 37.12 -23.24 47.46
C THR A 189 36.23 -21.99 47.53
N LYS A 190 35.90 -21.35 46.41
CA LYS A 190 34.95 -20.23 46.37
C LYS A 190 33.51 -20.73 46.53
N LYS A 191 32.90 -20.44 47.69
CA LYS A 191 31.45 -20.62 47.92
C LYS A 191 30.67 -19.89 46.81
N GLN A 192 29.82 -20.65 46.12
CA GLN A 192 28.93 -20.21 45.06
C GLN A 192 28.11 -18.99 45.50
N GLN A 193 28.36 -17.83 44.90
CA GLN A 193 27.32 -16.81 44.83
C GLN A 193 26.16 -17.42 44.05
N ALA A 194 25.01 -17.57 44.72
CA ALA A 194 23.73 -17.83 44.07
C ALA A 194 23.45 -16.64 43.17
N ASP A 195 23.92 -16.74 41.94
CA ASP A 195 23.84 -15.67 40.97
C ASP A 195 22.36 -15.42 40.66
N GLY A 196 21.80 -14.32 41.18
CA GLY A 196 20.36 -14.00 41.13
C GLY A 196 19.81 -13.80 39.71
N PHE A 197 20.66 -13.92 38.68
CA PHE A 197 20.33 -13.74 37.27
C PHE A 197 19.98 -15.03 36.52
N GLY A 198 20.34 -16.22 37.04
CA GLY A 198 20.12 -17.52 36.37
C GLY A 198 18.70 -18.05 36.53
N MET A 199 18.11 -18.61 35.45
CA MET A 199 16.81 -19.30 35.53
C MET A 199 16.98 -20.82 35.69
N LYS A 200 16.13 -21.41 36.54
CA LYS A 200 16.14 -22.85 36.79
C LYS A 200 15.56 -23.61 35.59
N VAL A 201 16.37 -24.49 35.02
CA VAL A 201 15.96 -25.42 33.96
C VAL A 201 16.28 -26.85 34.41
N SER A 202 15.27 -27.72 34.44
CA SER A 202 15.41 -29.12 34.85
C SER A 202 15.66 -30.05 33.67
N TYR A 203 14.93 -29.84 32.57
CA TYR A 203 14.97 -30.68 31.38
C TYR A 203 15.03 -29.85 30.10
N TYR A 204 15.68 -30.38 29.06
CA TYR A 204 15.73 -29.79 27.73
C TYR A 204 15.64 -30.87 26.66
N VAL A 205 15.16 -30.50 25.47
CA VAL A 205 15.12 -31.37 24.30
C VAL A 205 16.47 -31.32 23.59
N SER A 206 17.10 -32.48 23.40
CA SER A 206 18.39 -32.60 22.71
C SER A 206 18.24 -32.60 21.19
N GLY A 207 19.34 -32.43 20.45
CA GLY A 207 19.35 -32.46 18.97
C GLY A 207 18.90 -33.76 18.31
N LYS A 208 18.73 -34.85 19.08
CA LYS A 208 18.12 -36.11 18.63
C LYS A 208 16.64 -36.21 19.07
N PHE A 209 16.01 -35.09 19.40
CA PHE A 209 14.64 -34.98 19.94
C PHE A 209 14.35 -35.83 21.19
N LYS A 210 15.40 -36.16 21.98
CA LYS A 210 15.25 -36.85 23.27
C LYS A 210 15.30 -35.86 24.43
N LEU A 211 14.43 -36.03 25.43
CA LEU A 211 14.45 -35.28 26.67
C LEU A 211 15.72 -35.62 27.48
N ARG A 212 16.44 -34.60 27.95
CA ARG A 212 17.65 -34.76 28.77
C ARG A 212 17.60 -33.84 29.97
N LYS A 213 18.23 -34.28 31.08
CA LYS A 213 18.36 -33.47 32.29
C LYS A 213 19.45 -32.41 32.11
N ALA A 214 19.16 -31.17 32.49
CA ALA A 214 20.16 -30.10 32.48
C ALA A 214 21.21 -30.36 33.58
N ARG A 215 22.50 -30.19 33.24
CA ARG A 215 23.59 -30.40 34.19
C ARG A 215 23.88 -29.11 34.97
N PRO A 216 24.17 -29.20 36.28
CA PRO A 216 24.60 -28.04 37.05
C PRO A 216 25.98 -27.58 36.54
N VAL A 217 26.08 -26.28 36.27
CA VAL A 217 27.29 -25.60 35.75
C VAL A 217 27.92 -24.68 36.78
N SER A 218 27.52 -24.81 38.04
CA SER A 218 27.98 -24.04 39.19
C SER A 218 29.44 -24.31 39.59
N HIS A 219 30.19 -25.02 38.74
CA HIS A 219 31.59 -25.41 38.93
C HIS A 219 32.56 -24.73 37.94
N TYR A 220 32.07 -23.92 37.00
CA TYR A 220 32.90 -23.16 36.03
C TYR A 220 33.02 -21.68 36.44
N ASN A 221 34.20 -21.07 36.28
CA ASN A 221 34.38 -19.62 36.46
C ASN A 221 33.51 -18.83 35.46
N GLN A 222 32.89 -17.75 35.92
CA GLN A 222 32.01 -16.90 35.12
C GLN A 222 32.73 -16.28 33.92
N ASP A 223 33.99 -15.87 34.08
CA ASP A 223 34.79 -15.28 33.00
C ASP A 223 34.99 -16.24 31.82
N PHE A 224 35.11 -17.54 32.11
CA PHE A 224 35.24 -18.58 31.11
C PHE A 224 33.91 -18.77 30.35
N LEU A 225 32.78 -18.85 31.06
CA LEU A 225 31.45 -18.97 30.45
C LEU A 225 31.12 -17.76 29.56
N ASP A 226 31.44 -16.55 30.02
CA ASP A 226 31.22 -15.31 29.27
C ASP A 226 32.08 -15.23 28.02
N THR A 227 33.31 -15.77 28.06
CA THR A 227 34.19 -15.83 26.88
C THR A 227 33.62 -16.76 25.81
N ILE A 228 33.08 -17.92 26.18
CA ILE A 228 32.41 -18.83 25.24
C ILE A 228 31.20 -18.15 24.60
N PHE A 229 30.35 -17.51 25.40
CA PHE A 229 29.17 -16.82 24.89
C PHE A 229 29.52 -15.64 23.98
N LYS A 230 30.57 -14.86 24.28
CA LYS A 230 31.04 -13.77 23.41
C LYS A 230 31.42 -14.26 22.01
N HIS A 231 32.08 -15.40 21.88
CA HIS A 231 32.44 -15.96 20.57
C HIS A 231 31.21 -16.41 19.77
N HIS A 232 30.24 -17.05 20.41
CA HIS A 232 28.97 -17.40 19.74
C HIS A 232 28.15 -16.15 19.37
N HIS A 233 28.18 -15.10 20.20
CA HIS A 233 27.52 -13.83 19.91
C HIS A 233 28.17 -13.11 18.72
N PHE A 234 29.50 -13.15 18.60
CA PHE A 234 30.21 -12.56 17.46
C PHE A 234 29.84 -13.25 16.15
N ALA A 235 29.87 -14.59 16.10
CA ALA A 235 29.46 -15.35 14.91
C ALA A 235 28.00 -15.06 14.51
N ALA A 236 27.10 -14.98 15.50
CA ALA A 236 25.72 -14.58 15.29
C ALA A 236 25.58 -13.15 14.72
N MET A 237 26.36 -12.20 15.21
CA MET A 237 26.35 -10.82 14.74
C MET A 237 26.87 -10.69 13.30
N THR A 238 27.93 -11.41 12.94
CA THR A 238 28.44 -11.46 11.55
C THR A 238 27.36 -11.95 10.60
N GLY A 239 26.59 -12.98 10.98
CA GLY A 239 25.48 -13.48 10.18
C GLY A 239 24.39 -12.42 9.92
N VAL A 240 24.03 -11.64 10.95
CA VAL A 240 23.07 -10.52 10.82
C VAL A 240 23.60 -9.43 9.89
N ILE A 241 24.88 -9.06 10.01
CA ILE A 241 25.51 -8.03 9.15
C ILE A 241 25.54 -8.49 7.69
N LEU A 242 25.92 -9.74 7.42
CA LEU A 242 25.92 -10.29 6.06
C LEU A 242 24.52 -10.33 5.46
N ALA A 243 23.51 -10.70 6.24
CA ALA A 243 22.10 -10.66 5.81
C ALA A 243 21.66 -9.22 5.49
N PHE A 244 22.03 -8.25 6.32
CA PHE A 244 21.74 -6.83 6.06
C PHE A 244 22.40 -6.33 4.78
N ILE A 245 23.69 -6.64 4.55
CA ILE A 245 24.40 -6.28 3.32
C ILE A 245 23.70 -6.90 2.11
N PHE A 246 23.30 -8.18 2.18
CA PHE A 246 22.57 -8.83 1.10
C PHE A 246 21.26 -8.12 0.75
N LEU A 247 20.49 -7.66 1.75
CA LEU A 247 19.26 -6.90 1.52
C LEU A 247 19.51 -5.55 0.87
N VAL A 248 20.52 -4.81 1.34
CA VAL A 248 20.89 -3.52 0.73
C VAL A 248 21.31 -3.72 -0.72
N VAL A 249 22.16 -4.72 -1.01
CA VAL A 249 22.59 -5.05 -2.37
C VAL A 249 21.40 -5.48 -3.24
N GLY A 250 20.50 -6.34 -2.74
CA GLY A 250 19.28 -6.72 -3.47
C GLY A 250 18.39 -5.52 -3.79
N GLY A 251 18.31 -4.55 -2.86
CA GLY A 251 17.62 -3.28 -3.05
C GLY A 251 18.12 -2.45 -4.23
N PHE A 252 19.39 -2.59 -4.63
CA PHE A 252 19.93 -1.92 -5.82
C PHE A 252 19.44 -2.53 -7.13
N PHE A 253 19.01 -3.79 -7.15
CA PHE A 253 18.65 -4.49 -8.38
C PHE A 253 17.13 -4.60 -8.60
N LEU A 254 16.31 -3.92 -7.80
CA LEU A 254 14.84 -3.98 -7.87
C LEU A 254 14.22 -3.49 -9.18
N ASP A 255 14.98 -2.81 -10.04
CA ASP A 255 14.52 -2.48 -11.40
C ASP A 255 14.46 -3.72 -12.31
N ILE A 256 15.21 -4.77 -11.97
CA ILE A 256 15.18 -6.05 -12.66
C ILE A 256 14.05 -6.87 -12.01
N LYS A 257 13.09 -7.33 -12.81
CA LYS A 257 11.89 -8.07 -12.34
C LYS A 257 12.24 -9.25 -11.42
N PHE A 258 13.37 -9.90 -11.65
CA PHE A 258 13.88 -10.99 -10.80
C PHE A 258 14.13 -10.59 -9.34
N PHE A 259 14.52 -9.36 -9.05
CA PHE A 259 14.77 -8.94 -7.66
C PHE A 259 13.53 -8.36 -6.98
N GLN A 260 12.41 -8.22 -7.70
CA GLN A 260 11.12 -7.79 -7.14
C GLN A 260 10.46 -8.96 -6.42
N VAL A 261 10.86 -9.16 -5.16
CA VAL A 261 10.28 -10.22 -4.32
C VAL A 261 8.87 -9.87 -3.86
N PRO A 262 8.03 -10.88 -3.52
CA PRO A 262 6.69 -10.64 -3.00
C PRO A 262 6.66 -9.73 -1.77
N ALA A 263 5.61 -8.92 -1.63
CA ALA A 263 5.40 -8.05 -0.48
C ALA A 263 5.52 -8.77 0.87
N ALA A 264 4.94 -9.97 1.01
CA ALA A 264 5.10 -10.79 2.21
C ALA A 264 6.56 -11.08 2.55
N ALA A 265 7.36 -11.48 1.55
CA ALA A 265 8.77 -11.75 1.76
C ALA A 265 9.50 -10.50 2.25
N SER A 266 9.24 -9.35 1.63
CA SER A 266 9.79 -8.05 2.03
C SER A 266 9.40 -7.67 3.47
N ILE A 267 8.11 -7.78 3.84
CA ILE A 267 7.62 -7.44 5.19
C ILE A 267 8.23 -8.37 6.25
N ILE A 268 8.27 -9.68 5.99
CA ILE A 268 8.80 -10.67 6.93
C ILE A 268 10.31 -10.46 7.14
N VAL A 269 11.05 -10.19 6.07
CA VAL A 269 12.47 -9.83 6.12
C VAL A 269 12.69 -8.52 6.88
N PHE A 270 11.86 -7.51 6.66
CA PHE A 270 11.90 -6.27 7.44
C PHE A 270 11.73 -6.54 8.93
N PHE A 271 10.73 -7.33 9.32
CA PHE A 271 10.53 -7.73 10.72
C PHE A 271 11.72 -8.51 11.25
N ALA A 272 12.33 -9.39 10.45
CA ALA A 272 13.51 -10.14 10.83
C ALA A 272 14.68 -9.18 11.14
N LEU A 273 14.88 -8.16 10.31
CA LEU A 273 15.91 -7.17 10.52
C LEU A 273 15.61 -6.30 11.75
N MET A 274 14.37 -5.85 11.94
CA MET A 274 13.99 -5.04 13.10
C MET A 274 14.20 -5.80 14.41
N VAL A 275 13.85 -7.09 14.46
CA VAL A 275 14.17 -7.96 15.61
C VAL A 275 15.68 -7.97 15.85
N ALA A 276 16.50 -8.15 14.82
CA ALA A 276 17.96 -8.19 14.95
C ALA A 276 18.55 -6.85 15.40
N VAL A 277 18.10 -5.72 14.84
CA VAL A 277 18.55 -4.37 15.17
C VAL A 277 18.18 -4.02 16.60
N ILE A 278 16.92 -4.24 17.02
CA ILE A 278 16.48 -4.02 18.40
C ILE A 278 17.30 -4.89 19.36
N GLY A 279 17.55 -6.14 18.99
CA GLY A 279 18.41 -7.06 19.73
C GLY A 279 19.84 -6.54 19.90
N ALA A 280 20.46 -6.10 18.81
CA ALA A 280 21.80 -5.55 18.80
C ALA A 280 21.89 -4.26 19.64
N LEU A 281 20.99 -3.29 19.41
CA LEU A 281 20.96 -2.03 20.17
C LEU A 281 20.77 -2.29 21.67
N THR A 282 19.88 -3.21 22.03
CA THR A 282 19.66 -3.59 23.43
C THR A 282 20.91 -4.24 24.04
N TYR A 283 21.63 -5.06 23.27
CA TYR A 283 22.86 -5.71 23.72
C TYR A 283 24.03 -4.72 23.90
N PHE A 284 24.25 -3.82 22.93
CA PHE A 284 25.38 -2.89 22.91
C PHE A 284 25.17 -1.67 23.78
N LEU A 285 24.00 -1.02 23.67
CA LEU A 285 23.75 0.26 24.33
C LEU A 285 23.22 0.08 25.76
N GLN A 286 22.68 -1.10 26.10
CA GLN A 286 22.13 -1.40 27.42
C GLN A 286 21.21 -0.26 27.91
N SER A 287 21.56 0.41 29.02
CA SER A 287 20.82 1.54 29.60
C SER A 287 20.84 2.83 28.75
N TRP A 288 21.77 2.97 27.80
CA TRP A 288 21.90 4.14 26.92
C TRP A 288 21.06 4.07 25.64
N SER A 289 20.34 2.96 25.42
CA SER A 289 19.52 2.73 24.22
C SER A 289 18.50 3.85 23.98
N LEU A 290 17.85 4.36 25.04
CA LEU A 290 16.87 5.44 24.93
C LEU A 290 17.52 6.76 24.48
N LEU A 291 18.66 7.13 25.09
CA LEU A 291 19.38 8.38 24.75
C LEU A 291 19.90 8.34 23.30
N PHE A 292 20.38 7.18 22.85
CA PHE A 292 20.79 7.00 21.46
C PHE A 292 19.62 7.20 20.48
N ILE A 293 18.43 6.65 20.77
CA ILE A 293 17.25 6.82 19.92
C ILE A 293 16.86 8.30 19.82
N ILE A 294 16.89 9.04 20.94
CA ILE A 294 16.59 10.48 20.96
C ILE A 294 17.60 11.24 20.07
N ALA A 295 18.90 10.95 20.23
CA ALA A 295 19.94 11.58 19.42
C ALA A 295 19.79 11.24 17.92
N LEU A 296 19.46 9.98 17.58
CA LEU A 296 19.25 9.55 16.20
C LEU A 296 18.07 10.30 15.57
N VAL A 297 16.94 10.43 16.27
CA VAL A 297 15.78 11.19 15.77
C VAL A 297 16.14 12.66 15.55
N ALA A 298 16.87 13.29 16.48
CA ALA A 298 17.30 14.68 16.32
C ALA A 298 18.23 14.86 15.10
N ILE A 299 19.16 13.93 14.87
CA ILE A 299 20.04 13.95 13.69
C ILE A 299 19.22 13.79 12.40
N LEU A 300 18.30 12.82 12.36
CA LEU A 300 17.44 12.60 11.19
C LEU A 300 16.56 13.80 10.87
N ASP A 301 16.02 14.48 11.88
CA ASP A 301 15.23 15.71 11.72
C ASP A 301 16.08 16.84 11.13
N ILE A 302 17.31 17.05 11.61
CA ILE A 302 18.25 18.02 11.03
C ILE A 302 18.54 17.68 9.56
N LEU A 303 18.83 16.41 9.24
CA LEU A 303 19.08 15.97 7.87
C LEU A 303 17.87 16.16 6.95
N TYR A 304 16.66 15.98 7.47
CA TYR A 304 15.41 16.22 6.75
C TYR A 304 15.16 17.71 6.50
N GLN A 305 15.33 18.55 7.50
CA GLN A 305 15.16 20.01 7.39
C GLN A 305 16.15 20.64 6.39
N GLN A 306 17.36 20.11 6.30
CA GLN A 306 18.38 20.55 5.33
C GLN A 306 18.19 19.93 3.93
N GLU A 307 17.11 19.18 3.70
CA GLU A 307 16.83 18.45 2.45
C GLU A 307 17.96 17.49 2.01
N ILE A 308 18.80 17.03 2.95
CA ILE A 308 19.84 16.01 2.70
C ILE A 308 19.18 14.65 2.53
N ILE A 309 18.21 14.34 3.39
CA ILE A 309 17.32 13.19 3.27
C ILE A 309 15.93 13.73 2.90
N ASP A 310 15.56 13.60 1.61
CA ASP A 310 14.26 14.01 1.11
C ASP A 310 13.47 12.77 0.61
N PRO A 311 12.71 12.10 1.50
CA PRO A 311 11.87 10.96 1.13
C PRO A 311 10.54 11.40 0.50
N ARG A 312 10.31 12.71 0.29
CA ARG A 312 9.01 13.22 -0.18
C ARG A 312 8.78 12.81 -1.63
N ASN A 313 7.64 12.18 -1.88
CA ASN A 313 7.23 11.78 -3.21
C ASN A 313 6.80 12.98 -4.06
N LYS A 314 7.30 13.04 -5.30
CA LYS A 314 7.10 14.17 -6.22
C LYS A 314 6.07 13.84 -7.30
N ALA A 315 5.42 14.87 -7.83
CA ALA A 315 4.71 14.77 -9.11
C ALA A 315 5.72 14.69 -10.26
N TYR A 316 5.76 13.57 -10.99
CA TYR A 316 6.72 13.36 -12.06
C TYR A 316 6.33 14.09 -13.36
N GLY A 317 7.30 14.82 -13.91
CA GLY A 317 7.12 15.67 -15.09
C GLY A 317 7.25 17.17 -14.83
N ILE A 318 7.05 17.64 -13.59
CA ILE A 318 7.14 19.07 -13.25
C ILE A 318 8.50 19.46 -12.62
N ASN A 319 8.85 20.75 -12.71
CA ASN A 319 10.11 21.30 -12.23
C ASN A 319 10.14 21.52 -10.70
N TYR A 320 11.08 20.89 -9.99
CA TYR A 320 11.34 21.14 -8.56
C TYR A 320 12.61 21.96 -8.29
N THR A 321 13.44 22.15 -9.33
CA THR A 321 14.78 22.75 -9.23
C THR A 321 14.73 24.28 -9.18
N ASN A 322 13.73 24.91 -9.80
CA ASN A 322 13.58 26.36 -9.85
C ASN A 322 12.96 26.95 -8.56
N LYS A 323 13.61 26.72 -7.40
CA LYS A 323 13.14 27.12 -6.06
C LYS A 323 12.70 28.59 -5.94
N ASN A 324 13.35 29.50 -6.67
CA ASN A 324 13.04 30.93 -6.65
C ASN A 324 11.73 31.30 -7.37
N GLN A 325 11.30 30.48 -8.33
CA GLN A 325 10.13 30.74 -9.17
C GLN A 325 8.90 29.91 -8.76
N ARG A 326 8.98 29.20 -7.63
CA ARG A 326 7.84 28.47 -7.04
C ARG A 326 6.68 29.44 -6.76
N PRO A 327 5.43 29.08 -7.13
CA PRO A 327 4.28 29.92 -6.92
C PRO A 327 3.99 30.11 -5.43
N GLN A 328 3.42 31.27 -5.07
CA GLN A 328 2.94 31.52 -3.72
C GLN A 328 1.60 30.80 -3.53
N TYR A 329 1.49 29.99 -2.46
CA TYR A 329 0.26 29.37 -2.04
C TYR A 329 -0.40 30.26 -0.97
N SER A 330 -1.00 31.36 -1.43
CA SER A 330 -1.68 32.33 -0.58
C SER A 330 -3.02 32.72 -1.19
N ARG A 331 -3.93 33.22 -0.36
CA ARG A 331 -5.24 33.73 -0.82
C ARG A 331 -5.09 34.73 -1.97
N GLN A 332 -4.17 35.68 -1.83
CA GLN A 332 -3.93 36.71 -2.85
C GLN A 332 -3.45 36.10 -4.17
N SER A 333 -2.48 35.18 -4.12
CA SER A 333 -1.96 34.53 -5.33
C SER A 333 -3.04 33.69 -6.03
N LEU A 334 -3.85 32.94 -5.27
CA LEU A 334 -4.93 32.14 -5.84
C LEU A 334 -6.03 33.02 -6.46
N GLN A 335 -6.33 34.18 -5.86
CA GLN A 335 -7.28 35.13 -6.43
C GLN A 335 -6.79 35.73 -7.76
N GLN A 336 -5.48 35.94 -7.90
CA GLN A 336 -4.88 36.42 -9.15
C GLN A 336 -5.01 35.42 -10.30
N LEU A 337 -5.14 34.12 -10.02
CA LEU A 337 -5.36 33.08 -11.03
C LEU A 337 -6.81 33.01 -11.53
N CYS A 338 -7.76 33.60 -10.80
CA CYS A 338 -9.18 33.58 -11.14
C CYS A 338 -9.79 34.98 -11.16
N THR A 339 -9.07 35.96 -11.69
CA THR A 339 -9.63 37.30 -11.91
C THR A 339 -10.76 37.24 -12.94
N PRO A 340 -11.74 38.16 -12.92
CA PRO A 340 -12.85 38.16 -13.88
C PRO A 340 -12.42 38.09 -15.34
N ALA A 341 -11.30 38.74 -15.70
CA ALA A 341 -10.73 38.71 -17.04
C ALA A 341 -10.20 37.32 -17.43
N ILE A 342 -9.44 36.66 -16.55
CA ILE A 342 -8.93 35.29 -16.79
C ILE A 342 -10.10 34.31 -16.86
N VAL A 343 -11.05 34.41 -15.93
CA VAL A 343 -12.26 33.58 -15.91
C VAL A 343 -13.05 33.72 -17.22
N ALA A 344 -13.21 34.94 -17.74
CA ALA A 344 -13.89 35.17 -19.01
C ALA A 344 -13.11 34.58 -20.20
N ALA A 345 -11.78 34.73 -20.22
CA ALA A 345 -10.93 34.16 -21.28
C ALA A 345 -11.00 32.62 -21.29
N ASP A 346 -10.92 31.98 -20.12
CA ASP A 346 -10.97 30.52 -19.98
C ASP A 346 -12.37 29.97 -20.31
N LYS A 347 -13.44 30.69 -19.93
CA LYS A 347 -14.81 30.36 -20.39
C LYS A 347 -14.93 30.43 -21.90
N ASN A 348 -14.35 31.45 -22.54
CA ASN A 348 -14.35 31.56 -24.00
C ASN A 348 -13.59 30.43 -24.67
N ASN A 349 -12.45 30.00 -24.12
CA ASN A 349 -11.75 28.79 -24.59
C ASN A 349 -12.66 27.56 -24.45
N MET A 350 -13.29 27.37 -23.30
CA MET A 350 -14.17 26.22 -23.06
C MET A 350 -15.41 26.22 -23.96
N LEU A 351 -15.97 27.39 -24.28
CA LEU A 351 -17.06 27.52 -25.26
C LEU A 351 -16.63 27.04 -26.66
N GLN A 352 -15.37 27.24 -27.06
CA GLN A 352 -14.85 26.66 -28.30
C GLN A 352 -14.85 25.13 -28.24
N VAL A 353 -14.42 24.55 -27.11
CA VAL A 353 -14.42 23.09 -26.91
C VAL A 353 -15.85 22.52 -26.93
N LEU A 354 -16.79 23.18 -26.26
CA LEU A 354 -18.21 22.83 -26.27
C LEU A 354 -18.81 22.88 -27.68
N ASN A 355 -18.50 23.93 -28.45
CA ASN A 355 -18.94 24.05 -29.84
C ASN A 355 -18.33 22.96 -30.74
N ASN A 356 -17.05 22.62 -30.53
CA ASN A 356 -16.39 21.51 -31.23
C ASN A 356 -17.07 20.18 -30.88
N TRP A 357 -17.39 19.94 -29.61
CA TRP A 357 -18.13 18.74 -29.19
C TRP A 357 -19.50 18.67 -29.87
N LYS A 358 -20.25 19.79 -29.88
CA LYS A 358 -21.57 19.87 -30.54
C LYS A 358 -21.47 19.56 -32.04
N GLY A 359 -20.47 20.13 -32.73
CA GLY A 359 -20.25 19.90 -34.16
C GLY A 359 -19.96 18.45 -34.54
N ARG A 360 -19.64 17.59 -33.57
CA ARG A 360 -19.41 16.15 -33.77
C ARG A 360 -20.63 15.28 -33.47
N GLN A 361 -21.75 15.89 -33.03
CA GLN A 361 -22.98 15.17 -32.76
C GLN A 361 -23.86 15.08 -34.00
N ALA A 362 -24.61 13.98 -34.12
CA ALA A 362 -25.43 13.70 -35.32
C ALA A 362 -26.75 14.48 -35.36
N ILE A 363 -27.19 15.01 -34.21
CA ILE A 363 -28.46 15.72 -34.06
C ILE A 363 -28.19 17.12 -33.51
N GLU A 364 -29.10 18.06 -33.79
CA GLU A 364 -28.92 19.48 -33.45
C GLU A 364 -28.86 19.74 -31.93
N LYS A 365 -29.70 19.01 -31.17
CA LYS A 365 -29.76 19.05 -29.71
C LYS A 365 -29.48 17.67 -29.12
N PRO A 366 -28.20 17.24 -29.09
CA PRO A 366 -27.81 15.95 -28.54
C PRO A 366 -28.01 15.89 -27.04
N VAL A 367 -28.20 14.67 -26.53
CA VAL A 367 -28.03 14.40 -25.10
C VAL A 367 -26.56 14.52 -24.74
N MET A 368 -26.25 15.29 -23.70
CA MET A 368 -24.91 15.50 -23.20
C MET A 368 -24.66 14.66 -21.95
N ILE A 369 -23.59 13.88 -21.94
CA ILE A 369 -23.26 12.98 -20.84
C ILE A 369 -22.05 13.51 -20.07
N PHE A 370 -22.18 13.53 -18.75
CA PHE A 370 -21.08 13.69 -17.80
C PHE A 370 -20.85 12.35 -17.13
N LEU A 371 -19.65 11.78 -17.31
CA LEU A 371 -19.29 10.50 -16.74
C LEU A 371 -18.56 10.70 -15.41
N ASN A 372 -19.15 10.15 -14.37
CA ASN A 372 -18.72 10.30 -12.99
C ASN A 372 -18.34 8.93 -12.43
N VAL A 373 -17.09 8.74 -12.02
CA VAL A 373 -16.58 7.44 -11.56
C VAL A 373 -16.09 7.53 -10.12
N SER A 374 -16.51 6.60 -9.28
CA SER A 374 -16.17 6.69 -7.86
C SER A 374 -14.78 6.17 -7.53
N GLY A 375 -14.21 6.63 -6.42
CA GLY A 375 -13.10 5.93 -5.77
C GLY A 375 -13.50 4.53 -5.34
N GLY A 376 -12.53 3.70 -4.94
CA GLY A 376 -12.80 2.32 -4.53
C GLY A 376 -11.69 1.29 -4.79
N GLY A 377 -10.45 1.72 -5.03
CA GLY A 377 -9.36 0.80 -5.41
C GLY A 377 -9.67 -0.02 -6.66
N LEU A 378 -9.10 -1.22 -6.75
CA LEU A 378 -9.32 -2.10 -7.90
C LEU A 378 -10.76 -2.59 -8.03
N ARG A 379 -11.53 -2.63 -6.93
CA ARG A 379 -12.98 -2.91 -6.97
C ARG A 379 -13.69 -1.91 -7.89
N SER A 380 -13.48 -0.62 -7.67
CA SER A 380 -14.05 0.42 -8.54
C SER A 380 -13.48 0.33 -9.95
N ALA A 381 -12.16 0.16 -10.09
CA ALA A 381 -11.52 0.08 -11.41
C ALA A 381 -12.12 -1.03 -12.29
N THR A 382 -12.34 -2.20 -11.70
CA THR A 382 -12.95 -3.37 -12.35
C THR A 382 -14.39 -3.08 -12.74
N PHE A 383 -15.19 -2.54 -11.82
CA PHE A 383 -16.61 -2.26 -12.07
C PHE A 383 -16.79 -1.18 -13.15
N VAL A 384 -15.98 -0.12 -13.12
CA VAL A 384 -15.97 0.94 -14.13
C VAL A 384 -15.56 0.39 -15.49
N MET A 385 -14.50 -0.41 -15.58
CA MET A 385 -14.06 -0.97 -16.87
C MET A 385 -15.17 -1.84 -17.46
N ASN A 386 -15.66 -2.80 -16.68
CA ASN A 386 -16.71 -3.71 -17.11
C ASN A 386 -17.96 -2.94 -17.55
N THR A 387 -18.41 -1.98 -16.73
CA THR A 387 -19.60 -1.18 -17.05
C THR A 387 -19.41 -0.36 -18.33
N LEU A 388 -18.27 0.31 -18.52
CA LEU A 388 -17.99 1.06 -19.75
C LEU A 388 -17.93 0.16 -20.99
N GLN A 389 -17.32 -1.03 -20.89
CA GLN A 389 -17.29 -2.01 -21.99
C GLN A 389 -18.69 -2.47 -22.40
N GLN A 390 -19.55 -2.78 -21.41
CA GLN A 390 -20.93 -3.20 -21.65
C GLN A 390 -21.77 -2.06 -22.23
N LEU A 391 -21.69 -0.87 -21.64
CA LEU A 391 -22.44 0.30 -22.11
C LEU A 391 -22.02 0.73 -23.51
N ASP A 392 -20.73 0.74 -23.84
CA ASP A 392 -20.26 1.08 -25.18
C ASP A 392 -20.73 0.04 -26.22
N SER A 393 -20.70 -1.25 -25.86
CA SER A 393 -21.21 -2.33 -26.71
C SER A 393 -22.71 -2.15 -27.00
N ILE A 394 -23.51 -1.98 -25.95
CA ILE A 394 -24.98 -1.85 -26.03
C ILE A 394 -25.37 -0.56 -26.77
N THR A 395 -24.66 0.54 -26.53
CA THR A 395 -24.92 1.83 -27.19
C THR A 395 -24.27 1.95 -28.57
N ARG A 396 -23.53 0.92 -29.03
CA ARG A 396 -22.80 0.88 -30.31
C ARG A 396 -21.86 2.08 -30.48
N GLY A 397 -21.06 2.36 -29.46
CA GLY A 397 -20.09 3.46 -29.45
C GLY A 397 -20.68 4.86 -29.28
N ARG A 398 -21.99 4.99 -28.99
CA ARG A 398 -22.63 6.30 -28.77
C ARG A 398 -22.23 6.92 -27.44
N LEU A 399 -22.02 6.11 -26.39
CA LEU A 399 -21.67 6.59 -25.05
C LEU A 399 -20.53 7.61 -25.07
N MET A 400 -19.33 7.19 -25.49
CA MET A 400 -18.14 8.06 -25.48
C MET A 400 -18.22 9.25 -26.46
N ARG A 401 -19.07 9.18 -27.49
CA ARG A 401 -19.31 10.33 -28.39
C ARG A 401 -20.13 11.43 -27.71
N GLN A 402 -21.08 11.03 -26.86
CA GLN A 402 -21.97 11.94 -26.13
C GLN A 402 -21.40 12.35 -24.77
N THR A 403 -20.40 11.64 -24.26
CA THR A 403 -19.64 12.06 -23.07
C THR A 403 -18.81 13.31 -23.39
N PHE A 404 -19.06 14.38 -22.66
CA PHE A 404 -18.28 15.61 -22.76
C PHE A 404 -17.13 15.65 -21.74
N LEU A 405 -17.43 15.34 -20.47
CA LEU A 405 -16.48 15.43 -19.36
C LEU A 405 -16.51 14.13 -18.53
N ILE A 406 -15.31 13.70 -18.14
CA ILE A 406 -15.08 12.61 -17.19
C ILE A 406 -14.42 13.18 -15.91
N SER A 407 -14.96 12.88 -14.74
CA SER A 407 -14.35 13.21 -13.46
C SER A 407 -14.69 12.17 -12.39
N GLY A 408 -13.94 12.18 -11.29
CA GLY A 408 -14.06 11.13 -10.27
C GLY A 408 -12.85 11.06 -9.35
N ALA A 409 -12.75 9.92 -8.68
CA ALA A 409 -11.67 9.64 -7.74
C ALA A 409 -11.04 8.25 -7.91
N SER A 410 -9.78 8.15 -7.52
CA SER A 410 -9.02 6.94 -7.24
C SER A 410 -9.18 5.85 -8.32
N GLY A 411 -9.45 4.60 -7.91
CA GLY A 411 -9.60 3.45 -8.79
C GLY A 411 -10.55 3.63 -9.98
N GLY A 412 -11.65 4.38 -9.83
CA GLY A 412 -12.57 4.64 -10.94
C GLY A 412 -11.90 5.47 -12.04
N MET A 413 -11.10 6.48 -11.67
CA MET A 413 -10.35 7.29 -12.63
C MET A 413 -9.22 6.51 -13.30
N LEU A 414 -8.57 5.56 -12.61
CA LEU A 414 -7.58 4.67 -13.24
C LEU A 414 -8.18 3.95 -14.46
N SER A 415 -9.37 3.40 -14.26
CA SER A 415 -10.09 2.65 -15.28
C SER A 415 -10.71 3.54 -16.37
N ALA A 416 -11.31 4.67 -15.99
CA ALA A 416 -11.87 5.61 -16.94
C ALA A 416 -10.81 6.24 -17.85
N ALA A 417 -9.62 6.55 -17.31
CA ALA A 417 -8.48 7.00 -18.11
C ALA A 417 -8.00 5.89 -19.05
N TYR A 418 -7.82 4.67 -18.55
CA TYR A 418 -7.43 3.54 -19.40
C TYR A 418 -8.41 3.28 -20.55
N TYR A 419 -9.73 3.30 -20.26
CA TYR A 419 -10.77 3.15 -21.27
C TYR A 419 -10.78 4.31 -22.28
N ARG A 420 -10.58 5.55 -21.81
CA ARG A 420 -10.45 6.74 -22.68
C ARG A 420 -9.23 6.64 -23.59
N GLU A 421 -8.11 6.11 -23.12
CA GLU A 421 -6.91 5.87 -23.95
C GLU A 421 -7.14 4.79 -25.00
N LEU A 422 -7.83 3.70 -24.65
CA LEU A 422 -8.25 2.70 -25.62
C LEU A 422 -9.17 3.31 -26.69
N TYR A 423 -10.12 4.16 -26.27
CA TYR A 423 -11.01 4.88 -27.18
C TYR A 423 -10.23 5.82 -28.12
N ARG A 424 -9.25 6.55 -27.59
CA ARG A 424 -8.34 7.42 -28.35
C ARG A 424 -7.55 6.62 -29.39
N ASN A 425 -6.90 5.53 -28.97
CA ASN A 425 -6.10 4.67 -29.85
C ASN A 425 -6.95 4.00 -30.94
N LYS A 426 -8.22 3.67 -30.67
CA LYS A 426 -9.14 3.16 -31.70
C LYS A 426 -9.40 4.16 -32.83
N LYS A 427 -9.25 5.47 -32.59
CA LYS A 427 -9.41 6.49 -33.64
C LYS A 427 -8.23 6.51 -34.62
N THR A 428 -7.05 6.14 -34.16
CA THR A 428 -5.82 6.15 -34.97
C THR A 428 -5.45 4.76 -35.48
N THR A 429 -5.88 3.70 -34.80
CA THR A 429 -5.52 2.32 -35.10
C THR A 429 -6.76 1.42 -35.13
N ALA A 430 -7.09 0.89 -36.31
CA ALA A 430 -8.30 0.09 -36.53
C ALA A 430 -8.35 -1.24 -35.75
N ALA A 431 -7.23 -1.70 -35.18
CA ALA A 431 -7.13 -2.99 -34.50
C ALA A 431 -7.63 -3.00 -33.03
N VAL A 432 -7.98 -1.84 -32.45
CA VAL A 432 -8.39 -1.77 -31.04
C VAL A 432 -9.86 -2.16 -30.86
N ASN A 433 -10.12 -3.29 -30.19
CA ASN A 433 -11.46 -3.72 -29.80
C ASN A 433 -11.75 -3.36 -28.33
N LEU A 434 -12.50 -2.27 -28.09
CA LEU A 434 -12.83 -1.77 -26.75
C LEU A 434 -13.53 -2.80 -25.84
N HIS A 435 -14.12 -3.85 -26.39
CA HIS A 435 -14.90 -4.84 -25.64
C HIS A 435 -14.09 -6.08 -25.23
N GLN A 436 -12.77 -6.08 -25.43
CA GLN A 436 -11.93 -7.21 -25.07
C GLN A 436 -11.85 -7.39 -23.55
N SER A 437 -12.19 -8.58 -23.05
CA SER A 437 -12.16 -8.90 -21.61
C SER A 437 -10.77 -8.72 -20.98
N ALA A 438 -9.71 -8.90 -21.77
CA ALA A 438 -8.33 -8.71 -21.34
C ALA A 438 -8.06 -7.32 -20.75
N TYR A 439 -8.80 -6.28 -21.16
CA TYR A 439 -8.63 -4.95 -20.55
C TYR A 439 -9.15 -4.89 -19.12
N THR A 440 -10.23 -5.61 -18.82
CA THR A 440 -10.70 -5.81 -17.44
C THR A 440 -9.68 -6.62 -16.66
N ASP A 441 -9.13 -7.69 -17.23
CA ASP A 441 -8.09 -8.49 -16.55
C ASP A 441 -6.83 -7.68 -16.24
N ASN A 442 -6.37 -6.88 -17.21
CA ASN A 442 -5.23 -6.00 -17.10
C ASN A 442 -5.37 -4.98 -15.97
N ILE A 443 -6.49 -4.24 -15.92
CA ILE A 443 -6.69 -3.24 -14.87
C ILE A 443 -6.87 -3.86 -13.48
N THR A 444 -7.26 -5.15 -13.39
CA THR A 444 -7.42 -5.88 -12.12
C THR A 444 -6.12 -6.45 -11.54
N GLN A 445 -5.00 -6.40 -12.27
CA GLN A 445 -3.73 -6.95 -11.78
C GLN A 445 -3.23 -6.20 -10.54
N ASP A 446 -2.54 -6.91 -9.65
CA ASP A 446 -2.12 -6.41 -8.34
C ASP A 446 -1.23 -5.17 -8.45
N LEU A 447 -1.65 -4.10 -7.78
CA LEU A 447 -0.88 -2.86 -7.62
C LEU A 447 -0.35 -2.70 -6.18
N LEU A 448 -0.88 -3.45 -5.23
CA LEU A 448 -0.54 -3.39 -3.81
C LEU A 448 0.80 -4.08 -3.52
N ASN A 449 1.04 -5.25 -4.10
CA ASN A 449 2.25 -6.04 -3.86
C ASN A 449 3.53 -5.28 -4.26
N PRO A 450 3.63 -4.67 -5.47
CA PRO A 450 4.78 -3.85 -5.82
C PRO A 450 4.96 -2.62 -4.92
N VAL A 451 3.87 -2.00 -4.47
CA VAL A 451 3.92 -0.84 -3.56
C VAL A 451 4.51 -1.23 -2.20
N PHE A 452 4.04 -2.30 -1.57
CA PHE A 452 4.58 -2.74 -0.28
C PHE A 452 6.01 -3.31 -0.40
N SER A 453 6.29 -4.03 -1.48
CA SER A 453 7.65 -4.49 -1.74
C SER A 453 8.61 -3.31 -1.89
N SER A 454 8.22 -2.27 -2.63
CA SER A 454 8.99 -1.03 -2.78
C SER A 454 9.08 -0.23 -1.48
N MET A 455 8.02 -0.17 -0.67
CA MET A 455 8.05 0.53 0.62
C MET A 455 9.18 0.01 1.51
N ILE A 456 9.30 -1.31 1.62
CA ILE A 456 10.37 -1.90 2.44
C ILE A 456 11.72 -1.72 1.75
N SER A 457 11.81 -2.13 0.49
CA SER A 457 13.10 -2.30 -0.16
C SER A 457 13.71 -0.98 -0.67
N ARG A 458 12.90 -0.04 -1.16
CA ARG A 458 13.34 1.27 -1.68
C ARG A 458 13.19 2.39 -0.66
N ASP A 459 12.02 2.54 -0.05
CA ASP A 459 11.78 3.71 0.81
C ASP A 459 12.56 3.62 2.14
N ILE A 460 12.81 2.41 2.66
CA ILE A 460 13.50 2.20 3.95
C ILE A 460 14.99 1.84 3.79
N PHE A 461 15.33 0.89 2.89
CA PHE A 461 16.67 0.25 2.90
C PHE A 461 17.61 0.62 1.75
N SER A 462 17.10 0.99 0.58
CA SER A 462 17.95 1.22 -0.60
C SER A 462 18.32 2.69 -0.74
N PRO A 463 19.56 3.03 -1.11
CA PRO A 463 19.92 4.39 -1.51
C PRO A 463 19.04 4.89 -2.65
N ALA A 464 18.71 6.19 -2.62
CA ALA A 464 17.79 6.82 -3.55
C ALA A 464 18.25 6.70 -5.02
N GLN A 465 17.76 5.68 -5.72
CA GLN A 465 17.92 5.54 -7.16
C GLN A 465 17.08 6.59 -7.88
N LYS A 466 17.58 7.05 -9.03
CA LYS A 466 16.91 8.12 -9.79
C LYS A 466 16.42 7.65 -11.15
N PHE A 467 15.32 8.23 -11.62
CA PHE A 467 14.83 8.11 -13.00
C PHE A 467 14.50 9.50 -13.55
N SER A 468 14.27 9.59 -14.86
CA SER A 468 14.01 10.86 -15.53
C SER A 468 12.64 10.87 -16.22
N VAL A 469 12.00 12.03 -16.22
CA VAL A 469 10.80 12.32 -17.03
C VAL A 469 11.03 13.67 -17.69
N GLY A 470 11.16 13.67 -19.02
CA GLY A 470 11.66 14.82 -19.76
C GLY A 470 13.01 15.30 -19.19
N PRO A 471 13.19 16.60 -18.89
CA PRO A 471 14.46 17.14 -18.37
C PRO A 471 14.65 16.93 -16.85
N TYR A 472 13.66 16.37 -16.15
CA TYR A 472 13.64 16.32 -14.69
C TYR A 472 14.01 14.95 -14.13
N ARG A 473 14.68 14.93 -12.97
CA ARG A 473 15.11 13.70 -12.27
C ARG A 473 14.40 13.55 -10.92
N TYR A 474 13.94 12.34 -10.65
CA TYR A 474 13.16 11.98 -9.46
C TYR A 474 13.74 10.74 -8.79
N ILE A 475 13.36 10.49 -7.53
CA ILE A 475 13.75 9.28 -6.79
C ILE A 475 12.74 8.18 -7.08
N LYS A 476 13.22 6.95 -7.24
CA LYS A 476 12.40 5.75 -7.37
C LYS A 476 11.90 5.32 -5.99
N ASP A 477 10.67 5.68 -5.67
CA ASP A 477 9.98 5.31 -4.43
C ASP A 477 8.80 4.35 -4.71
N ARG A 478 7.99 4.03 -3.68
CA ARG A 478 6.78 3.23 -3.88
C ARG A 478 5.72 3.85 -4.80
N GLY A 479 5.71 5.17 -4.96
CA GLY A 479 4.87 5.87 -5.95
C GLY A 479 5.33 5.62 -7.38
N TYR A 480 6.65 5.53 -7.62
CA TYR A 480 7.20 5.05 -8.89
C TYR A 480 6.79 3.60 -9.17
N ALA A 481 6.88 2.71 -8.16
CA ALA A 481 6.50 1.31 -8.33
C ALA A 481 5.01 1.16 -8.72
N PHE A 482 4.13 1.98 -8.13
CA PHE A 482 2.72 2.06 -8.50
C PHE A 482 2.54 2.49 -9.96
N GLU A 483 3.16 3.61 -10.37
CA GLU A 483 3.01 4.14 -11.73
C GLU A 483 3.53 3.16 -12.79
N GLU A 484 4.68 2.53 -12.56
CA GLU A 484 5.26 1.59 -13.51
C GLU A 484 4.46 0.27 -13.58
N LYS A 485 3.97 -0.27 -12.45
CA LYS A 485 3.08 -1.44 -12.51
C LYS A 485 1.78 -1.12 -13.22
N LEU A 486 1.15 0.03 -12.95
CA LEU A 486 -0.05 0.46 -13.67
C LEU A 486 0.22 0.62 -15.17
N ASN A 487 1.38 1.17 -15.52
CA ASN A 487 1.83 1.29 -16.90
C ASN A 487 1.95 -0.08 -17.58
N GLU A 488 2.64 -1.04 -16.94
CA GLU A 488 2.79 -2.41 -17.41
C GLU A 488 1.43 -3.10 -17.60
N ASN A 489 0.56 -3.00 -16.59
CA ASN A 489 -0.78 -3.57 -16.61
C ASN A 489 -1.58 -3.02 -17.81
N SER A 490 -1.44 -1.73 -18.13
CA SER A 490 -2.12 -1.09 -19.25
C SER A 490 -1.50 -1.36 -20.63
N GLY A 491 -0.46 -2.20 -20.73
CA GLY A 491 0.26 -2.41 -21.99
C GLY A 491 1.03 -1.17 -22.45
N SER A 492 1.45 -0.32 -21.50
CA SER A 492 2.15 0.96 -21.72
C SER A 492 1.39 2.05 -22.46
N ILE A 493 0.09 1.89 -22.71
CA ILE A 493 -0.68 2.90 -23.47
C ILE A 493 -0.95 4.18 -22.67
N MET A 494 -0.85 4.12 -21.33
CA MET A 494 -1.03 5.29 -20.46
C MET A 494 0.28 6.05 -20.20
N ASN A 495 1.40 5.66 -20.82
CA ASN A 495 2.69 6.33 -20.66
C ASN A 495 2.79 7.63 -21.49
N THR A 496 1.96 8.61 -21.16
CA THR A 496 1.80 9.87 -21.89
C THR A 496 1.97 11.06 -20.96
N GLN A 497 2.14 12.25 -21.54
CA GLN A 497 2.11 13.52 -20.83
C GLN A 497 0.76 14.21 -21.00
N MET A 498 0.41 15.10 -20.06
CA MET A 498 -0.81 15.91 -20.16
C MET A 498 -0.86 16.74 -21.46
N SER A 499 0.30 17.18 -21.97
CA SER A 499 0.43 17.89 -23.24
C SER A 499 -0.12 17.12 -24.44
N ASP A 500 -0.05 15.78 -24.42
CA ASP A 500 -0.43 14.95 -25.56
C ASP A 500 -1.93 14.97 -25.82
N TYR A 501 -2.73 15.43 -24.86
CA TYR A 501 -4.19 15.45 -24.94
C TYR A 501 -4.77 16.82 -25.29
N ILE A 502 -3.96 17.89 -25.27
CA ILE A 502 -4.45 19.27 -25.46
C ILE A 502 -5.25 19.39 -26.76
N ALA A 503 -4.68 18.91 -27.87
CA ALA A 503 -5.31 19.01 -29.18
C ALA A 503 -6.58 18.16 -29.29
N ASP A 504 -6.52 16.92 -28.81
CA ASP A 504 -7.65 15.96 -28.89
C ASP A 504 -8.83 16.39 -28.02
N GLU A 505 -8.57 16.90 -26.80
CA GLU A 505 -9.62 17.46 -25.93
C GLU A 505 -10.17 18.76 -26.51
N LYS A 506 -9.30 19.66 -27.00
CA LYS A 506 -9.75 20.94 -27.59
C LYS A 506 -10.62 20.74 -28.82
N ALA A 507 -10.31 19.75 -29.65
CA ALA A 507 -11.10 19.36 -30.82
C ALA A 507 -12.30 18.45 -30.47
N ALA A 508 -12.50 18.13 -29.19
CA ALA A 508 -13.52 17.19 -28.70
C ALA A 508 -13.49 15.82 -29.42
N VAL A 509 -12.28 15.36 -29.80
CA VAL A 509 -12.06 14.03 -30.39
C VAL A 509 -12.31 12.95 -29.35
N ILE A 510 -11.88 13.22 -28.12
CA ILE A 510 -12.07 12.44 -26.92
C ILE A 510 -12.73 13.31 -25.83
N PRO A 511 -13.45 12.72 -24.85
CA PRO A 511 -13.99 13.49 -23.74
C PRO A 511 -12.89 14.19 -22.94
N MET A 512 -13.19 15.38 -22.45
CA MET A 512 -12.31 16.07 -21.51
C MET A 512 -12.24 15.29 -20.20
N MET A 513 -11.08 15.29 -19.53
CA MET A 513 -10.92 14.67 -18.22
C MET A 513 -10.36 15.68 -17.21
N ILE A 514 -11.03 15.80 -16.05
CA ILE A 514 -10.54 16.60 -14.92
C ILE A 514 -10.18 15.66 -13.78
N PHE A 515 -8.88 15.59 -13.47
CA PHE A 515 -8.37 14.87 -12.30
C PHE A 515 -8.38 15.82 -11.11
N ASN A 516 -9.00 15.38 -10.03
CA ASN A 516 -8.95 16.10 -8.77
C ASN A 516 -7.90 15.49 -7.84
N SER A 517 -7.41 16.27 -6.89
CA SER A 517 -6.78 15.81 -5.66
C SER A 517 -7.08 16.82 -4.55
N VAL A 518 -6.82 16.47 -3.30
CA VAL A 518 -7.15 17.34 -2.15
C VAL A 518 -5.87 17.86 -1.53
N VAL A 519 -5.74 19.18 -1.41
CA VAL A 519 -4.65 19.80 -0.65
C VAL A 519 -4.83 19.48 0.83
N THR A 520 -3.82 18.83 1.39
CA THR A 520 -3.87 18.25 2.75
C THR A 520 -4.04 19.28 3.86
N SER A 521 -3.47 20.48 3.68
CA SER A 521 -3.43 21.51 4.72
C SER A 521 -4.74 22.30 4.86
N ASP A 522 -5.57 22.37 3.81
CA ASP A 522 -6.78 23.22 3.81
C ASP A 522 -8.00 22.61 3.07
N GLY A 523 -7.87 21.41 2.51
CA GLY A 523 -8.95 20.71 1.82
C GLY A 523 -9.32 21.26 0.43
N ARG A 524 -8.57 22.20 -0.14
CA ARG A 524 -8.86 22.73 -1.50
C ARG A 524 -8.72 21.65 -2.57
N LYS A 525 -9.55 21.72 -3.61
CA LYS A 525 -9.41 20.85 -4.79
C LYS A 525 -8.26 21.33 -5.66
N MET A 526 -7.28 20.48 -5.91
CA MET A 526 -6.29 20.69 -6.96
C MET A 526 -6.80 20.04 -8.24
N MET A 527 -7.21 20.85 -9.21
CA MET A 527 -7.81 20.42 -10.48
C MET A 527 -6.75 20.37 -11.57
N ILE A 528 -6.56 19.21 -12.18
CA ILE A 528 -5.63 18.97 -13.28
C ILE A 528 -6.45 18.67 -14.53
N GLY A 529 -6.24 19.45 -15.59
CA GLY A 529 -6.83 19.27 -16.91
C GLY A 529 -5.93 19.88 -17.97
N THR A 530 -6.21 19.62 -19.25
CA THR A 530 -5.40 20.19 -20.35
C THR A 530 -5.90 21.55 -20.83
N GLN A 531 -7.15 21.87 -20.52
CA GLN A 531 -7.77 23.15 -20.82
C GLN A 531 -7.70 24.04 -19.57
N PRO A 532 -7.62 25.38 -19.71
CA PRO A 532 -7.68 26.30 -18.59
C PRO A 532 -8.98 26.18 -17.79
N LEU A 533 -8.91 26.22 -16.45
CA LEU A 533 -10.00 25.93 -15.52
C LEU A 533 -10.25 27.03 -14.49
N SER A 534 -9.82 28.28 -14.70
CA SER A 534 -10.00 29.34 -13.69
C SER A 534 -11.47 29.58 -13.31
N PHE A 535 -12.42 29.33 -14.21
CA PHE A 535 -13.87 29.40 -13.93
C PHE A 535 -14.38 28.32 -12.96
N MET A 536 -13.59 27.27 -12.70
CA MET A 536 -13.89 26.23 -11.73
C MET A 536 -13.34 26.53 -10.33
N MET A 537 -12.47 27.53 -10.19
CA MET A 537 -11.78 27.85 -8.93
C MET A 537 -12.70 28.41 -7.83
N LYS A 538 -13.86 28.94 -8.21
CA LYS A 538 -14.91 29.43 -7.29
C LYS A 538 -16.30 28.97 -7.75
N PRO A 539 -17.28 28.85 -6.84
CA PRO A 539 -18.68 28.73 -7.21
C PRO A 539 -19.13 29.91 -8.08
N VAL A 540 -20.04 29.69 -9.04
CA VAL A 540 -20.45 30.68 -10.05
C VAL A 540 -20.92 31.99 -9.41
N ALA A 541 -21.73 31.91 -8.36
CA ALA A 541 -22.25 33.06 -7.61
C ALA A 541 -21.15 33.97 -7.04
N PHE A 542 -19.97 33.42 -6.73
CA PHE A 542 -18.86 34.14 -6.09
C PHE A 542 -17.68 34.39 -7.03
N GLN A 543 -17.80 34.10 -8.33
CA GLN A 543 -16.68 34.28 -9.28
C GLN A 543 -16.17 35.72 -9.32
N LYS A 544 -17.09 36.70 -9.25
CA LYS A 544 -16.73 38.13 -9.25
C LYS A 544 -16.37 38.67 -7.87
N ASP A 545 -16.62 37.90 -6.81
CA ASP A 545 -16.41 38.33 -5.42
C ASP A 545 -14.96 38.07 -4.98
N SER A 546 -14.19 39.12 -4.77
CA SER A 546 -12.81 39.07 -4.26
C SER A 546 -12.74 38.82 -2.75
N SER A 547 -13.84 38.92 -2.01
CA SER A 547 -13.90 38.57 -0.58
C SER A 547 -13.92 37.06 -0.37
N VAL A 548 -14.43 36.29 -1.34
CA VAL A 548 -14.47 34.83 -1.28
C VAL A 548 -13.16 34.24 -1.80
N SER A 549 -12.58 33.33 -1.03
CA SER A 549 -11.37 32.60 -1.43
C SER A 549 -11.71 31.49 -2.43
N PRO A 550 -10.84 31.22 -3.41
CA PRO A 550 -10.94 30.01 -4.22
C PRO A 550 -10.95 28.76 -3.35
N ASP A 551 -11.87 27.85 -3.63
CA ASP A 551 -11.98 26.54 -2.97
C ASP A 551 -11.46 25.40 -3.87
N ALA A 552 -11.12 25.73 -5.13
CA ALA A 552 -10.40 24.90 -6.07
C ALA A 552 -9.26 25.69 -6.74
N ILE A 553 -8.30 24.97 -7.29
CA ILE A 553 -7.05 25.49 -7.85
C ILE A 553 -6.87 24.87 -9.23
N ASP A 554 -6.68 25.72 -10.24
CA ASP A 554 -6.17 25.27 -11.55
C ASP A 554 -4.67 24.95 -11.41
N PHE A 555 -4.33 23.66 -11.49
CA PHE A 555 -2.97 23.16 -11.37
C PHE A 555 -2.05 23.76 -12.43
N ALA A 556 -2.52 23.85 -13.68
CA ALA A 556 -1.73 24.35 -14.78
C ALA A 556 -1.43 25.84 -14.60
N ALA A 557 -2.42 26.61 -14.15
CA ALA A 557 -2.24 28.03 -13.88
C ALA A 557 -1.31 28.28 -12.69
N LEU A 558 -1.47 27.53 -11.58
CA LEU A 558 -0.63 27.71 -10.39
C LEU A 558 0.83 27.35 -10.67
N PHE A 559 1.07 26.23 -11.36
CA PHE A 559 2.41 25.71 -11.63
C PHE A 559 2.92 26.07 -13.03
N ALA A 560 2.45 27.17 -13.64
CA ALA A 560 2.83 27.59 -14.99
C ALA A 560 4.34 27.74 -15.21
N LYS A 561 5.11 28.01 -14.14
CA LYS A 561 6.58 28.11 -14.18
C LYS A 561 7.29 26.79 -13.86
N GLN A 562 6.56 25.69 -13.71
CA GLN A 562 7.08 24.37 -13.37
C GLN A 562 6.76 23.32 -14.44
N ASP A 563 6.46 23.72 -15.68
CA ASP A 563 6.11 22.84 -16.80
C ASP A 563 4.94 21.88 -16.50
N PRO A 564 3.76 22.42 -16.14
CA PRO A 564 2.67 21.61 -15.61
C PRO A 564 2.10 20.62 -16.65
N MET A 565 2.24 20.93 -17.95
CA MET A 565 1.79 20.04 -19.03
C MET A 565 2.73 18.86 -19.31
N ASN A 566 3.96 18.86 -18.77
CA ASN A 566 4.88 17.73 -18.86
C ASN A 566 4.60 16.66 -17.78
N LEU A 567 3.62 16.90 -16.90
CA LEU A 567 3.12 15.91 -15.94
C LEU A 567 2.70 14.62 -16.65
N ARG A 568 3.10 13.45 -16.14
CA ARG A 568 2.64 12.16 -16.69
C ARG A 568 1.16 11.94 -16.36
N MET A 569 0.41 11.34 -17.28
CA MET A 569 -0.95 10.85 -17.03
C MET A 569 -1.00 9.93 -15.79
N LEU A 570 -0.04 9.01 -15.69
CA LEU A 570 0.12 8.11 -14.54
C LEU A 570 0.33 8.87 -13.22
N THR A 571 1.05 9.99 -13.24
CA THR A 571 1.23 10.84 -12.05
C THR A 571 -0.06 11.57 -11.68
N ALA A 572 -0.81 12.10 -12.64
CA ALA A 572 -2.12 12.72 -12.37
C ALA A 572 -3.10 11.70 -11.74
N LEU A 573 -3.12 10.48 -12.27
CA LEU A 573 -3.88 9.35 -11.73
C LEU A 573 -3.44 8.97 -10.33
N ARG A 574 -2.12 8.88 -10.08
CA ARG A 574 -1.60 8.59 -8.75
C ARG A 574 -1.96 9.69 -7.75
N MET A 575 -1.83 10.97 -8.11
CA MET A 575 -2.27 12.09 -7.26
C MET A 575 -3.76 12.00 -6.93
N ASN A 576 -4.59 11.60 -7.91
CA ASN A 576 -6.03 11.37 -7.73
C ASN A 576 -6.34 10.15 -6.85
N ALA A 577 -5.42 9.19 -6.75
CA ALA A 577 -5.58 7.91 -6.05
C ALA A 577 -4.70 7.74 -4.79
N THR A 578 -4.01 8.80 -4.34
CA THR A 578 -3.06 8.75 -3.22
C THR A 578 -3.79 8.61 -1.88
N PHE A 579 -4.26 7.39 -1.62
CA PHE A 579 -4.94 7.05 -0.38
C PHE A 579 -3.93 6.97 0.77
N PRO A 580 -4.19 7.63 1.92
CA PRO A 580 -3.29 7.64 3.07
C PRO A 580 -2.83 6.24 3.50
N TYR A 581 -1.60 6.14 3.99
CA TYR A 581 -0.92 4.91 4.45
C TYR A 581 -0.51 3.91 3.35
N VAL A 582 -1.21 3.85 2.21
CA VAL A 582 -0.84 2.95 1.09
C VAL A 582 0.12 3.64 0.14
N LEU A 583 -0.28 4.79 -0.41
CA LEU A 583 0.55 5.58 -1.30
C LEU A 583 1.16 6.78 -0.53
N PRO A 584 2.35 7.26 -0.93
CA PRO A 584 2.97 8.43 -0.31
C PRO A 584 2.27 9.69 -0.83
N ASN A 585 1.99 10.65 0.07
CA ASN A 585 1.48 11.97 -0.32
C ASN A 585 2.40 12.61 -1.37
N VAL A 586 1.80 13.35 -2.31
CA VAL A 586 2.54 14.02 -3.37
C VAL A 586 2.76 15.46 -2.98
N TRP A 587 4.01 15.84 -2.75
CA TRP A 587 4.32 17.24 -2.50
C TRP A 587 4.47 18.01 -3.80
N LEU A 588 3.97 19.24 -3.81
CA LEU A 588 4.01 20.14 -4.95
C LEU A 588 4.87 21.38 -4.63
N PRO A 589 5.63 21.90 -5.62
CA PRO A 589 6.66 22.90 -5.39
C PRO A 589 6.11 24.33 -5.26
N SER A 590 5.28 24.61 -4.26
CA SER A 590 4.78 25.96 -3.93
C SER A 590 5.50 26.58 -2.71
N LYS A 591 5.11 27.81 -2.33
CA LYS A 591 5.55 28.51 -1.11
C LYS A 591 4.34 28.98 -0.28
N PRO A 592 4.06 28.40 0.91
CA PRO A 592 4.69 27.20 1.46
C PRO A 592 4.46 25.98 0.55
N VAL A 593 5.26 24.93 0.76
CA VAL A 593 5.05 23.63 0.12
C VAL A 593 3.67 23.08 0.51
N ILE A 594 2.95 22.50 -0.44
CA ILE A 594 1.69 21.81 -0.21
C ILE A 594 1.82 20.33 -0.59
N ASP A 595 1.10 19.48 0.12
CA ASP A 595 0.91 18.08 -0.23
C ASP A 595 -0.51 17.84 -0.70
N VAL A 596 -0.69 16.91 -1.64
CA VAL A 596 -2.01 16.46 -2.09
C VAL A 596 -2.26 14.97 -1.77
N MET A 597 -3.53 14.64 -1.56
CA MET A 597 -4.07 13.30 -1.29
C MET A 597 -5.22 12.95 -2.24
N ASP A 598 -5.70 11.70 -2.12
CA ASP A 598 -6.83 11.12 -2.87
C ASP A 598 -8.04 12.08 -3.01
N ALA A 599 -8.58 12.18 -4.22
CA ALA A 599 -9.75 13.00 -4.52
C ALA A 599 -11.00 12.57 -3.76
N GLY A 600 -11.09 11.30 -3.39
CA GLY A 600 -12.19 10.70 -2.64
C GLY A 600 -12.35 11.22 -1.22
N LEU A 601 -11.36 11.96 -0.71
CA LEU A 601 -11.51 12.69 0.54
C LEU A 601 -12.48 13.89 0.41
N ARG A 602 -12.73 14.40 -0.81
CA ARG A 602 -13.62 15.56 -1.02
C ARG A 602 -14.75 15.29 -2.02
N ASP A 603 -14.43 14.81 -3.21
CA ASP A 603 -15.41 14.60 -4.29
C ASP A 603 -15.28 13.18 -4.85
N ASN A 604 -15.62 12.18 -4.02
CA ASN A 604 -15.43 10.77 -4.36
C ASN A 604 -16.13 10.35 -5.66
N PHE A 605 -17.23 10.98 -6.02
CA PHE A 605 -18.03 10.64 -7.19
C PHE A 605 -17.82 11.60 -8.37
N GLY A 606 -16.95 12.61 -8.24
CA GLY A 606 -16.77 13.67 -9.25
C GLY A 606 -17.98 14.60 -9.44
N GLN A 607 -19.00 14.51 -8.58
CA GLN A 607 -20.28 15.17 -8.77
C GLN A 607 -20.18 16.67 -8.53
N GLU A 608 -19.38 17.11 -7.55
CA GLU A 608 -19.18 18.54 -7.33
C GLU A 608 -18.53 19.21 -8.54
N THR A 609 -17.56 18.51 -9.16
CA THR A 609 -16.87 18.98 -10.36
C THR A 609 -17.85 19.10 -11.53
N THR A 610 -18.66 18.08 -11.77
CA THR A 610 -19.68 18.06 -12.82
C THR A 610 -20.74 19.14 -12.61
N ILE A 611 -21.31 19.26 -11.42
CA ILE A 611 -22.33 20.27 -11.11
C ILE A 611 -21.79 21.69 -11.31
N ARG A 612 -20.57 21.97 -10.83
CA ARG A 612 -19.94 23.29 -11.01
C ARG A 612 -19.64 23.61 -12.47
N PHE A 613 -19.29 22.60 -13.27
CA PHE A 613 -19.11 22.78 -14.70
C PHE A 613 -20.45 23.11 -15.38
N ILE A 614 -21.49 22.36 -15.07
CA ILE A 614 -22.83 22.57 -15.62
C ILE A 614 -23.35 23.98 -15.30
N ASP A 615 -23.24 24.43 -14.05
CA ASP A 615 -23.70 25.78 -13.67
C ASP A 615 -22.94 26.91 -14.40
N ASN A 616 -21.66 26.70 -14.71
CA ASN A 616 -20.86 27.67 -15.48
C ASN A 616 -21.31 27.83 -16.94
N PHE A 617 -21.88 26.77 -17.54
CA PHE A 617 -22.24 26.72 -18.95
C PHE A 617 -23.73 26.41 -19.18
N LYS A 618 -24.57 26.57 -18.16
CA LYS A 618 -26.00 26.22 -18.21
C LYS A 618 -26.74 26.86 -19.38
N ASP A 619 -26.43 28.11 -19.71
CA ASP A 619 -27.06 28.83 -20.83
C ASP A 619 -26.68 28.21 -22.19
N TRP A 620 -25.42 27.78 -22.33
CA TRP A 620 -24.97 27.08 -23.52
C TRP A 620 -25.62 25.70 -23.61
N ILE A 621 -25.66 24.95 -22.51
CA ILE A 621 -26.28 23.62 -22.43
C ILE A 621 -27.77 23.72 -22.80
N ALA A 622 -28.51 24.61 -22.15
CA ALA A 622 -29.92 24.94 -22.42
C ALA A 622 -30.22 25.18 -23.90
N LYS A 623 -29.35 25.91 -24.59
CA LYS A 623 -29.54 26.24 -26.01
C LYS A 623 -29.21 25.05 -26.93
N ASN A 624 -28.29 24.17 -26.53
CA ASN A 624 -27.62 23.24 -27.42
C ASN A 624 -27.88 21.76 -27.15
N THR A 625 -28.56 21.39 -26.05
CA THR A 625 -28.81 19.99 -25.68
C THR A 625 -30.30 19.75 -25.40
N SER A 626 -30.80 18.53 -25.62
CA SER A 626 -32.16 18.16 -25.21
C SER A 626 -32.22 17.81 -23.72
N ASP A 627 -31.23 17.04 -23.27
CA ASP A 627 -31.12 16.48 -21.92
C ASP A 627 -29.66 16.42 -21.50
N VAL A 628 -29.45 16.45 -20.19
CA VAL A 628 -28.13 16.22 -19.58
C VAL A 628 -28.21 15.00 -18.68
N ILE A 629 -27.30 14.06 -18.87
CA ILE A 629 -27.17 12.86 -18.04
C ILE A 629 -25.88 12.95 -17.23
N ILE A 630 -26.00 12.94 -15.91
CA ILE A 630 -24.90 12.66 -15.00
C ILE A 630 -24.90 11.14 -14.77
N LEU A 631 -24.04 10.44 -15.51
CA LEU A 631 -23.89 9.00 -15.44
C LEU A 631 -22.84 8.65 -14.39
N GLN A 632 -23.28 8.13 -13.25
CA GLN A 632 -22.42 7.70 -12.16
C GLN A 632 -22.17 6.19 -12.21
N ILE A 633 -20.92 5.79 -12.02
CA ILE A 633 -20.53 4.39 -11.80
C ILE A 633 -19.85 4.32 -10.43
N ARG A 634 -20.51 3.65 -9.47
CA ARG A 634 -20.23 3.74 -8.03
C ARG A 634 -19.80 2.41 -7.45
N ASP A 635 -18.80 2.44 -6.58
CA ASP A 635 -18.23 1.29 -5.87
C ASP A 635 -19.01 0.87 -4.62
N ARG A 636 -20.11 1.55 -4.31
CA ARG A 636 -20.88 1.39 -3.06
C ARG A 636 -22.34 1.82 -3.25
N GLU A 637 -23.21 1.24 -2.43
CA GLU A 637 -24.63 1.61 -2.33
C GLU A 637 -24.82 3.01 -1.74
N GLN A 638 -25.91 3.67 -2.16
CA GLN A 638 -26.27 5.04 -1.76
C GLN A 638 -26.84 5.12 -0.34
N ASP A 639 -27.34 4.02 0.20
CA ASP A 639 -28.08 3.96 1.46
C ASP A 639 -27.69 2.72 2.28
N ASN A 640 -26.64 2.84 3.09
CA ASN A 640 -26.09 1.71 3.84
C ASN A 640 -26.75 1.52 5.22
N TRP A 641 -28.09 1.49 5.27
CA TRP A 641 -28.89 1.33 6.50
C TRP A 641 -28.70 -0.05 7.16
N LYS A 642 -28.18 -1.02 6.42
CA LYS A 642 -28.06 -2.43 6.82
C LYS A 642 -26.89 -2.73 7.77
N HIS A 643 -25.94 -1.80 7.92
CA HIS A 643 -24.78 -1.96 8.80
C HIS A 643 -24.62 -0.75 9.74
N PRO A 644 -25.44 -0.65 10.80
CA PRO A 644 -25.18 0.31 11.87
C PRO A 644 -23.83 -0.01 12.55
N LEU A 645 -23.15 1.02 13.04
CA LEU A 645 -21.97 0.87 13.89
C LEU A 645 -22.42 0.25 15.22
N GLU A 646 -22.46 -1.08 15.29
CA GLU A 646 -22.75 -1.80 16.52
C GLU A 646 -21.56 -1.68 17.49
N THR A 647 -21.86 -1.27 18.72
CA THR A 647 -20.86 -1.13 19.79
C THR A 647 -21.03 -2.24 20.81
N GLY A 648 -20.01 -3.06 21.02
CA GLY A 648 -20.05 -4.15 22.01
C GLY A 648 -18.86 -4.20 22.97
N THR A 649 -17.73 -3.54 22.65
CA THR A 649 -16.49 -3.71 23.42
C THR A 649 -15.95 -2.39 24.00
N ILE A 650 -15.15 -2.49 25.07
CA ILE A 650 -14.45 -1.35 25.68
C ILE A 650 -13.45 -0.72 24.67
N SER A 651 -12.85 -1.53 23.80
CA SER A 651 -12.03 -1.04 22.69
C SER A 651 -12.82 -0.16 21.72
N ASP A 652 -14.09 -0.48 21.46
CA ASP A 652 -14.92 0.35 20.58
C ASP A 652 -15.15 1.73 21.19
N ILE A 653 -15.39 1.82 22.51
CA ILE A 653 -15.60 3.11 23.20
C ILE A 653 -14.38 4.04 23.05
N LEU A 654 -13.17 3.49 23.18
CA LEU A 654 -11.93 4.27 23.10
C LEU A 654 -11.59 4.73 21.67
N VAL A 655 -11.98 3.94 20.65
CA VAL A 655 -11.61 4.20 19.25
C VAL A 655 -12.73 4.88 18.46
N LYS A 656 -13.98 4.84 18.95
CA LYS A 656 -15.19 5.36 18.28
C LYS A 656 -15.09 6.81 17.83
N PRO A 657 -14.55 7.79 18.58
CA PRO A 657 -14.42 9.16 18.09
C PRO A 657 -13.58 9.25 16.80
N ALA A 658 -12.52 8.45 16.70
CA ALA A 658 -11.65 8.42 15.53
C ALA A 658 -12.27 7.66 14.35
N THR A 659 -12.93 6.52 14.60
CA THR A 659 -13.52 5.70 13.54
C THR A 659 -14.88 6.20 13.05
N MET A 660 -15.64 6.94 13.86
CA MET A 660 -16.93 7.50 13.47
C MET A 660 -16.77 8.51 12.32
N LEU A 661 -15.78 9.39 12.39
CA LEU A 661 -15.49 10.35 11.32
C LEU A 661 -15.13 9.62 10.02
N GLN A 662 -14.28 8.59 10.09
CA GLN A 662 -13.89 7.80 8.92
C GLN A 662 -15.06 7.04 8.30
N ASN A 663 -15.90 6.40 9.12
CA ASN A 663 -17.01 5.57 8.66
C ASN A 663 -18.16 6.40 8.07
N ASN A 664 -18.45 7.56 8.67
CA ASN A 664 -19.52 8.44 8.19
C ASN A 664 -19.08 9.39 7.07
N TRP A 665 -17.78 9.51 6.79
CA TRP A 665 -17.24 10.47 5.81
C TRP A 665 -17.93 10.38 4.43
N PHE A 666 -18.12 9.16 3.93
CA PHE A 666 -18.75 8.93 2.64
C PHE A 666 -20.25 9.22 2.64
N ARG A 667 -20.94 8.98 3.77
CA ARG A 667 -22.37 9.32 3.93
C ARG A 667 -22.57 10.83 3.90
N LEU A 668 -21.68 11.58 4.56
CA LEU A 668 -21.70 13.04 4.52
C LEU A 668 -21.52 13.55 3.07
N GLN A 669 -20.58 12.99 2.31
CA GLN A 669 -20.42 13.33 0.89
C GLN A 669 -21.71 13.05 0.10
N ASP A 670 -22.36 11.90 0.29
CA ASP A 670 -23.63 11.59 -0.37
C ASP A 670 -24.74 12.60 -0.04
N TYR A 671 -24.87 12.99 1.23
CA TYR A 671 -25.86 14.00 1.65
C TYR A 671 -25.60 15.35 0.98
N PHE A 672 -24.36 15.85 1.03
CA PHE A 672 -24.01 17.12 0.39
C PHE A 672 -24.20 17.09 -1.12
N GLN A 673 -23.87 15.98 -1.78
CA GLN A 673 -24.02 15.87 -3.23
C GLN A 673 -25.47 15.71 -3.66
N ASN A 674 -26.31 15.01 -2.89
CA ASN A 674 -27.75 14.96 -3.13
C ASN A 674 -28.40 16.34 -2.98
N GLU A 675 -28.00 17.09 -1.97
CA GLU A 675 -28.44 18.47 -1.77
C GLU A 675 -27.97 19.38 -2.91
N ALA A 676 -26.69 19.33 -3.29
CA ALA A 676 -26.18 20.12 -4.42
C ALA A 676 -26.90 19.79 -5.74
N PHE A 677 -27.23 18.52 -5.98
CA PHE A 677 -27.99 18.10 -7.15
C PHE A 677 -29.43 18.64 -7.13
N SER A 678 -30.11 18.68 -5.98
CA SER A 678 -31.51 19.10 -5.92
C SER A 678 -31.73 20.57 -6.30
N PHE A 679 -30.71 21.42 -6.11
CA PHE A 679 -30.78 22.84 -6.49
C PHE A 679 -30.55 23.12 -7.98
N LEU A 680 -29.95 22.18 -8.73
CA LEU A 680 -29.54 22.41 -10.12
C LEU A 680 -30.70 22.31 -11.15
N PRO A 681 -31.60 21.28 -11.11
CA PRO A 681 -32.72 21.13 -12.05
C PRO A 681 -33.68 22.31 -12.07
N ASN A 682 -33.94 22.92 -10.90
CA ASN A 682 -34.92 24.01 -10.77
C ASN A 682 -34.50 25.30 -11.50
N ALA A 683 -33.25 25.40 -11.96
CA ALA A 683 -32.70 26.54 -12.68
C ALA A 683 -32.43 26.29 -14.17
N ALA A 684 -32.73 25.08 -14.69
CA ALA A 684 -32.36 24.64 -16.03
C ALA A 684 -33.57 24.56 -16.97
N SER A 685 -33.40 24.99 -18.23
CA SER A 685 -34.41 24.80 -19.29
C SER A 685 -34.30 23.45 -20.01
N TYR A 686 -33.48 22.53 -19.49
CA TYR A 686 -33.27 21.17 -19.97
C TYR A 686 -33.53 20.21 -18.80
N LYS A 687 -33.85 18.95 -19.11
CA LYS A 687 -34.01 17.93 -18.07
C LYS A 687 -32.64 17.40 -17.67
N LEU A 688 -32.41 17.39 -16.36
CA LEU A 688 -31.19 16.84 -15.76
C LEU A 688 -31.52 15.47 -15.15
N HIS A 689 -30.83 14.44 -15.62
CA HIS A 689 -30.98 13.06 -15.16
C HIS A 689 -29.72 12.62 -14.42
N ARG A 690 -29.88 11.90 -13.30
CA ARG A 690 -28.76 11.28 -12.58
C ARG A 690 -28.97 9.78 -12.53
N LEU A 691 -28.15 9.05 -13.27
CA LEU A 691 -28.23 7.60 -13.41
C LEU A 691 -27.04 6.97 -12.70
N SER A 692 -27.28 6.03 -11.78
CA SER A 692 -26.21 5.41 -10.98
C SER A 692 -26.14 3.91 -11.23
N PHE A 693 -25.07 3.46 -11.88
CA PHE A 693 -24.66 2.06 -11.83
C PHE A 693 -23.93 1.82 -10.51
N ILE A 694 -24.35 0.81 -9.75
CA ILE A 694 -23.86 0.56 -8.40
C ILE A 694 -23.26 -0.83 -8.31
N TYR A 695 -22.08 -0.93 -7.72
CA TYR A 695 -21.55 -2.21 -7.24
C TYR A 695 -22.39 -2.67 -6.04
N ALA A 696 -23.19 -3.70 -6.26
CA ALA A 696 -23.90 -4.43 -5.21
C ALA A 696 -23.34 -5.87 -5.15
N PRO A 697 -22.77 -6.31 -4.02
CA PRO A 697 -22.28 -7.67 -3.88
C PRO A 697 -23.46 -8.65 -3.87
N LYS A 698 -23.32 -9.80 -4.55
CA LYS A 698 -24.37 -10.84 -4.56
C LYS A 698 -24.63 -11.46 -3.17
N PHE A 699 -23.64 -11.42 -2.28
CA PHE A 699 -23.73 -11.85 -0.89
C PHE A 699 -23.08 -10.78 0.00
N GLU A 700 -23.81 -10.22 0.97
CA GLU A 700 -23.38 -9.06 1.77
C GLU A 700 -22.11 -9.34 2.61
N GLU A 701 -21.92 -10.57 3.11
CA GLU A 701 -20.71 -10.98 3.86
C GLU A 701 -19.44 -11.10 2.99
N HIS A 702 -19.55 -10.89 1.68
CA HIS A 702 -18.49 -11.08 0.68
C HIS A 702 -18.24 -9.84 -0.19
N GLY A 703 -18.49 -8.65 0.35
CA GLY A 703 -18.11 -7.39 -0.29
C GLY A 703 -16.60 -7.31 -0.54
N ALA A 704 -16.21 -6.88 -1.74
CA ALA A 704 -14.80 -6.80 -2.10
C ALA A 704 -14.04 -5.71 -1.31
N ALA A 705 -12.80 -5.99 -0.92
CA ALA A 705 -11.98 -5.07 -0.13
C ALA A 705 -11.71 -3.72 -0.85
N LEU A 706 -11.54 -2.65 -0.06
CA LEU A 706 -11.10 -1.35 -0.56
C LEU A 706 -9.57 -1.37 -0.71
N SER A 707 -9.10 -2.05 -1.75
CA SER A 707 -7.68 -2.38 -1.91
C SER A 707 -7.21 -2.21 -3.36
N PHE A 708 -5.89 -2.13 -3.52
CA PHE A 708 -5.20 -2.24 -4.80
C PHE A 708 -4.89 -3.70 -5.19
N HIS A 709 -5.64 -4.64 -4.61
CA HIS A 709 -5.64 -6.06 -4.89
C HIS A 709 -7.10 -6.58 -4.87
N LEU A 710 -7.44 -7.54 -5.72
CA LEU A 710 -8.72 -8.25 -5.70
C LEU A 710 -8.49 -9.75 -5.79
N THR A 711 -9.18 -10.50 -4.93
CA THR A 711 -9.21 -11.96 -5.03
C THR A 711 -10.06 -12.41 -6.21
N ALA A 712 -9.85 -13.63 -6.69
CA ALA A 712 -10.64 -14.19 -7.80
C ALA A 712 -12.16 -14.18 -7.53
N ALA A 713 -12.59 -14.52 -6.30
CA ALA A 713 -14.00 -14.49 -5.92
C ALA A 713 -14.58 -13.07 -5.95
N GLU A 714 -13.83 -12.09 -5.43
CA GLU A 714 -14.23 -10.68 -5.45
C GLU A 714 -14.36 -10.16 -6.88
N LYS A 715 -13.37 -10.43 -7.73
CA LYS A 715 -13.39 -10.03 -9.15
C LYS A 715 -14.63 -10.57 -9.87
N LYS A 716 -14.95 -11.85 -9.68
CA LYS A 716 -16.16 -12.47 -10.25
C LYS A 716 -17.44 -11.81 -9.75
N ASN A 717 -17.50 -11.46 -8.46
CA ASN A 717 -18.64 -10.77 -7.85
C ASN A 717 -18.81 -9.36 -8.43
N VAL A 718 -17.74 -8.59 -8.52
CA VAL A 718 -17.75 -7.21 -9.07
C VAL A 718 -18.19 -7.18 -10.53
N ILE A 719 -17.72 -8.10 -11.37
CA ILE A 719 -18.13 -8.19 -12.78
C ILE A 719 -19.63 -8.53 -12.89
N ALA A 720 -20.12 -9.43 -12.04
CA ALA A 720 -21.53 -9.84 -12.02
C ALA A 720 -22.47 -8.73 -11.57
N SER A 721 -21.99 -7.68 -10.88
CA SER A 721 -22.85 -6.59 -10.40
C SER A 721 -23.55 -5.84 -11.54
N PHE A 722 -22.99 -5.78 -12.75
CA PHE A 722 -23.66 -5.12 -13.89
C PHE A 722 -25.01 -5.77 -14.26
N THR A 723 -25.17 -7.08 -14.02
CA THR A 723 -26.38 -7.83 -14.37
C THR A 723 -27.44 -7.86 -13.25
N THR A 724 -27.24 -7.09 -12.18
CA THR A 724 -28.24 -6.95 -11.10
C THR A 724 -29.50 -6.23 -11.61
N VAL A 725 -30.64 -6.49 -10.97
CA VAL A 725 -31.94 -5.96 -11.41
C VAL A 725 -31.92 -4.42 -11.42
N GLU A 726 -31.30 -3.83 -10.40
CA GLU A 726 -31.14 -2.40 -10.22
C GLU A 726 -30.33 -1.78 -11.37
N ASN A 727 -29.18 -2.36 -11.71
CA ASN A 727 -28.35 -1.87 -12.81
C ASN A 727 -29.00 -2.09 -14.18
N GLN A 728 -29.77 -3.16 -14.37
CA GLN A 728 -30.51 -3.39 -15.62
C GLN A 728 -31.68 -2.40 -15.80
N HIS A 729 -32.31 -1.97 -14.71
CA HIS A 729 -33.30 -0.88 -14.75
C HIS A 729 -32.64 0.43 -15.20
N VAL A 730 -31.51 0.80 -14.58
CA VAL A 730 -30.74 2.01 -14.95
C VAL A 730 -30.25 1.95 -16.40
N LEU A 731 -29.82 0.78 -16.88
CA LEU A 731 -29.47 0.56 -18.28
C LEU A 731 -30.63 0.84 -19.23
N THR A 732 -31.83 0.35 -18.89
CA THR A 732 -33.03 0.57 -19.72
C THR A 732 -33.38 2.06 -19.80
N GLU A 733 -33.29 2.77 -18.68
CA GLU A 733 -33.49 4.22 -18.60
C GLU A 733 -32.45 4.99 -19.44
N LEU A 734 -31.17 4.65 -19.30
CA LEU A 734 -30.08 5.24 -20.09
C LEU A 734 -30.31 5.07 -21.60
N ILE A 735 -30.66 3.86 -22.05
CA ILE A 735 -30.94 3.59 -23.46
C ILE A 735 -32.16 4.38 -23.93
N GLY A 736 -33.19 4.52 -23.09
CA GLY A 736 -34.38 5.31 -23.36
C GLY A 736 -34.05 6.79 -23.59
N LEU A 737 -33.19 7.36 -22.73
CA LEU A 737 -32.78 8.76 -22.81
C LEU A 737 -31.80 9.04 -23.96
N MET A 738 -30.94 8.09 -24.33
CA MET A 738 -29.95 8.27 -25.41
C MET A 738 -30.51 8.13 -26.84
N LYS A 739 -31.80 7.81 -27.01
CA LYS A 739 -32.45 7.77 -28.33
C LYS A 739 -32.70 9.18 -28.83
#